data_AF-A0A9W7YNN2-F1
#
_entry.id   AF-A0A9W7YNN2-F1
#
_cell.length_a   1.000
_cell.length_b   1.000
_cell.length_c   1.000
_cell.angle_alpha   90.00
_cell.angle_beta   90.00
_cell.angle_gamma   90.00
#
_symmetry.space_group_name_H-M   'P 1'
#
loop_
_entity.id
_entity.type
_entity.pdbx_description
1 polymer ?
#
loop_
_entity_poly.entity_id
_entity_poly.type
_entity_poly.pdbx_seq_one_letter_code
_entity_poly.pdbx_strand_id
1 'polypeptide(L)'
;MLVYEDTALHRYEPPDRVAKLGHLLLQFAVINGQTRTHQALLRIGLVPPADSETTEAPATRQRAVDRDPAIVPSLAKWALSILDGNAQPELFPTLEHIGNLFGITDAEPVFGARDSTKLLNVTANVLWQLALDRDPALVLRQLASDKAPMLLLRQITIDMRWLLCSVIETMQQKCVSSWPTNILTLLGRHDMISNTSDAVSTNTAVSHRDMLANNSNGLTEPKSIVEICDSVLDQHAERKHTWTQSPRAREFSMLVFNRDLRLEEAERLLDLSAPTYTTTVLDTADTADDPDRAKTQYLGLLARRVLALPLGQSLLRYSSRQLNPQGALPIDLPVVAAQFRGNKAASTWTSDADVSWPLFHSGVAAALSVERDQLRREHPSWVLLNWPTEPTDTQDDPNAIKEFDAALASHAGFLLGMGLLSRDLETTDKYDDTSEQQRNISGPLSNMPPWQTFKYLSKRHGLTSIALLLGCACAHRGTMNSSVSKILSLHIPNLLPPGSSELMLLSYGTQAAAMLGLGLLFMQSQNRRMVEVMLHELESVEVRGTSGRLDGVDPAESTAECYSLASGFSLGLVVLGRGLSTKTLADLRLLDTLSAMISGGRSGAAPAPHTDKDGAELDAFAGLSISSSGLSNVGAVAAIGLAFLGTNYSPAAQRLAAPTSLQQLRTADPFMLLWKTLMQQLIMLDHIEPTLSWIESTVPNACIISTANTLAPDLYRIRIHAVAAACFALALKYAGTEDPHAHSIIVGVFDELELAATRPALDYESSLTRAAAQSCLDIVCVSAALVHAGSGDIATMKRLRALHGVNANRSYGNHMASHMALGILFLGGGARFTISRSTQSIALLVVALFPRFPQHYTDNCEHLQAWRHLWALCVVPRCLVVRD
;
A
#
# COMPACT_ATOMS: atom_id res chain seq x y z
N MET A 1 -62.72 -19.26 14.69
CA MET A 1 -62.28 -17.92 15.15
C MET A 1 -60.83 -17.67 14.79
N LEU A 2 -59.83 -18.35 15.38
CA LEU A 2 -58.41 -18.12 15.01
C LEU A 2 -58.10 -18.36 13.53
N VAL A 3 -58.62 -19.45 12.94
CA VAL A 3 -58.49 -19.71 11.49
C VAL A 3 -59.16 -18.63 10.65
N TYR A 4 -60.25 -18.02 11.13
CA TYR A 4 -60.89 -16.90 10.44
C TYR A 4 -60.00 -15.66 10.44
N GLU A 5 -59.42 -15.31 11.60
CA GLU A 5 -58.49 -14.19 11.73
C GLU A 5 -57.22 -14.41 10.89
N ASP A 6 -56.68 -15.62 10.82
CA ASP A 6 -55.53 -15.93 9.94
C ASP A 6 -55.91 -15.80 8.45
N THR A 7 -57.06 -16.33 8.03
CA THR A 7 -57.54 -16.15 6.65
C THR A 7 -57.85 -14.68 6.31
N ALA A 8 -58.33 -13.91 7.28
CA ALA A 8 -58.59 -12.47 7.12
C ALA A 8 -57.30 -11.65 7.07
N LEU A 9 -56.22 -12.13 7.69
CA LEU A 9 -54.88 -11.55 7.61
C LEU A 9 -54.24 -11.76 6.22
N HIS A 10 -54.63 -12.80 5.49
CA HIS A 10 -54.11 -13.08 4.16
C HIS A 10 -54.71 -12.16 3.08
N ARG A 11 -53.88 -11.31 2.49
CA ARG A 11 -54.26 -10.37 1.43
C ARG A 11 -54.82 -11.04 0.16
N TYR A 12 -54.34 -12.24 -0.17
CA TYR A 12 -54.66 -12.93 -1.42
C TYR A 12 -55.81 -13.93 -1.28
N GLU A 13 -56.41 -14.09 -0.10
CA GLU A 13 -57.58 -14.95 0.04
C GLU A 13 -58.81 -14.30 -0.62
N PRO A 14 -59.56 -15.03 -1.48
CA PRO A 14 -60.76 -14.49 -2.09
C PRO A 14 -61.79 -14.09 -1.02
N PRO A 15 -62.42 -12.91 -1.15
CA PRO A 15 -63.36 -12.38 -0.16
C PRO A 15 -64.54 -13.34 0.06
N ASP A 16 -64.94 -14.09 -0.96
CA ASP A 16 -66.01 -15.09 -0.89
C ASP A 16 -65.71 -16.21 0.11
N ARG A 17 -64.44 -16.62 0.27
CA ARG A 17 -64.04 -17.66 1.23
C ARG A 17 -64.09 -17.12 2.65
N VAL A 18 -63.56 -15.91 2.86
CA VAL A 18 -63.58 -15.24 4.16
C VAL A 18 -65.03 -14.99 4.60
N ALA A 19 -65.89 -14.56 3.68
CA ALA A 19 -67.32 -14.37 3.93
C ALA A 19 -68.03 -15.69 4.29
N LYS A 20 -67.80 -16.78 3.54
CA LYS A 20 -68.34 -18.11 3.85
C LYS A 20 -67.90 -18.62 5.23
N LEU A 21 -66.64 -18.44 5.57
CA LEU A 21 -66.10 -18.85 6.86
C LEU A 21 -66.69 -17.99 8.00
N GLY A 22 -66.90 -16.70 7.75
CA GLY A 22 -67.66 -15.80 8.61
C GLY A 22 -69.12 -16.22 8.83
N HIS A 23 -69.83 -16.62 7.77
CA HIS A 23 -71.20 -17.14 7.87
C HIS A 23 -71.27 -18.44 8.69
N LEU A 24 -70.31 -19.36 8.50
CA LEU A 24 -70.21 -20.58 9.29
C LEU A 24 -70.01 -20.28 10.79
N LEU A 25 -69.21 -19.27 11.12
CA LEU A 25 -69.01 -18.84 12.51
C LEU A 25 -70.28 -18.24 13.12
N LEU A 26 -71.01 -17.43 12.36
CA LEU A 26 -72.30 -16.88 12.79
C LEU A 26 -73.33 -17.99 13.05
N GLN A 27 -73.44 -18.96 12.13
CA GLN A 27 -74.32 -20.13 12.29
C GLN A 27 -73.92 -20.98 13.50
N PHE A 28 -72.62 -21.24 13.67
CA PHE A 28 -72.11 -22.00 14.80
C PHE A 28 -72.41 -21.33 16.15
N ALA A 29 -72.30 -20.01 16.23
CA ALA A 29 -72.63 -19.25 17.45
C ALA A 29 -74.12 -19.33 17.79
N VAL A 30 -75.00 -19.26 16.78
CA VAL A 30 -76.47 -19.40 16.95
C VAL A 30 -76.84 -20.80 17.40
N ILE A 31 -76.33 -21.84 16.71
CA ILE A 31 -76.64 -23.25 16.99
C ILE A 31 -76.21 -23.65 18.41
N ASN A 32 -75.09 -23.09 18.90
CA ASN A 32 -74.58 -23.38 20.24
C ASN A 32 -75.12 -22.43 21.33
N GLY A 33 -76.08 -21.55 21.02
CA GLY A 33 -76.70 -20.65 22.00
C GLY A 33 -75.77 -19.55 22.54
N GLN A 34 -74.65 -19.27 21.87
CA GLN A 34 -73.66 -18.27 22.31
C GLN A 34 -74.06 -16.87 21.84
N THR A 35 -75.06 -16.28 22.51
CA THR A 35 -75.64 -14.98 22.12
C THR A 35 -74.62 -13.83 22.15
N ARG A 36 -73.69 -13.83 23.11
CA ARG A 36 -72.64 -12.81 23.24
C ARG A 36 -71.60 -12.88 22.12
N THR A 37 -71.17 -14.09 21.72
CA THR A 37 -70.19 -14.25 20.63
C THR A 37 -70.83 -13.92 19.29
N HIS A 38 -72.09 -14.28 19.09
CA HIS A 38 -72.87 -13.89 17.92
C HIS A 38 -72.98 -12.36 17.78
N GLN A 39 -73.35 -11.65 18.85
CA GLN A 39 -73.38 -10.18 18.86
C GLN A 39 -71.99 -9.55 18.62
N ALA A 40 -70.93 -10.15 19.17
CA ALA A 40 -69.57 -9.66 18.96
C ALA A 40 -69.09 -9.85 17.51
N LEU A 41 -69.42 -10.97 16.87
CA LEU A 41 -69.14 -11.22 15.45
C LEU A 41 -69.84 -10.21 14.53
N LEU A 42 -71.11 -9.89 14.81
CA LEU A 42 -71.85 -8.84 14.09
C LEU A 42 -71.19 -7.47 14.23
N ARG A 43 -70.68 -7.13 15.41
CA ARG A 43 -69.96 -5.87 15.67
C ARG A 43 -68.62 -5.76 14.94
N ILE A 44 -67.99 -6.89 14.59
CA ILE A 44 -66.75 -6.93 13.79
C ILE A 44 -67.05 -6.71 12.29
N GLY A 45 -68.33 -6.65 11.90
CA GLY A 45 -68.75 -6.34 10.52
C GLY A 45 -69.10 -7.56 9.69
N LEU A 46 -69.27 -8.74 10.31
CA LEU A 46 -69.75 -9.94 9.63
C LEU A 46 -71.25 -9.82 9.37
N VAL A 47 -71.64 -9.87 8.09
CA VAL A 47 -73.05 -9.81 7.67
C VAL A 47 -73.62 -11.23 7.61
N PRO A 48 -74.80 -11.51 8.18
CA PRO A 48 -75.47 -12.80 7.99
C PRO A 48 -75.89 -12.97 6.52
N PRO A 49 -75.99 -14.22 6.01
CA PRO A 49 -76.44 -14.43 4.64
C PRO A 49 -77.86 -13.88 4.46
N ALA A 50 -78.13 -13.27 3.30
CA ALA A 50 -79.40 -12.58 3.00
C ALA A 50 -80.64 -13.48 3.13
N ASP A 51 -80.46 -14.81 3.07
CA ASP A 51 -81.52 -15.82 3.14
C ASP A 51 -81.59 -16.57 4.48
N SER A 52 -81.06 -16.00 5.58
CA SER A 52 -81.14 -16.65 6.90
C SER A 52 -82.52 -16.49 7.55
N GLU A 53 -83.41 -17.44 7.27
CA GLU A 53 -84.54 -17.72 8.16
C GLU A 53 -84.01 -18.05 9.57
N THR A 54 -84.65 -17.47 10.58
CA THR A 54 -84.34 -17.61 12.00
C THR A 54 -84.32 -19.08 12.41
N THR A 55 -83.14 -19.70 12.40
CA THR A 55 -82.93 -21.04 12.92
C THR A 55 -82.86 -20.94 14.44
N GLU A 56 -83.97 -21.21 15.12
CA GLU A 56 -84.00 -21.34 16.58
C GLU A 56 -82.99 -22.40 17.05
N ALA A 57 -82.27 -22.10 18.14
CA ALA A 57 -81.26 -22.99 18.69
C ALA A 57 -81.89 -24.34 19.09
N PRO A 58 -81.28 -25.49 18.74
CA PRO A 58 -81.82 -26.80 19.12
C PRO A 58 -81.82 -26.95 20.66
N ALA A 59 -83.01 -27.18 21.23
CA ALA A 59 -83.27 -27.22 22.68
C ALA A 59 -82.57 -28.35 23.47
N THR A 60 -81.71 -29.19 22.85
CA THR A 60 -81.26 -30.47 23.44
C THR A 60 -79.76 -30.75 23.44
N ARG A 61 -78.89 -29.74 23.33
CA ARG A 61 -77.44 -29.91 23.63
C ARG A 61 -76.87 -28.77 24.50
N GLN A 62 -77.39 -28.65 25.71
CA GLN A 62 -76.63 -28.05 26.82
C GLN A 62 -75.77 -29.14 27.46
N ARG A 63 -74.59 -29.41 26.91
CA ARG A 63 -73.53 -30.07 27.68
C ARG A 63 -72.25 -29.26 27.55
N ALA A 64 -71.94 -28.62 28.67
CA ALA A 64 -70.64 -28.14 29.12
C ALA A 64 -69.91 -27.17 28.16
N VAL A 65 -69.95 -25.88 28.47
CA VAL A 65 -68.88 -25.18 29.19
C VAL A 65 -69.47 -23.83 29.65
N ASP A 66 -69.74 -23.67 30.95
CA ASP A 66 -70.12 -22.40 31.63
C ASP A 66 -68.95 -21.41 31.73
N ARG A 67 -68.20 -21.26 30.64
CA ARG A 67 -67.21 -20.21 30.47
C ARG A 67 -67.43 -19.65 29.08
N ASP A 68 -68.40 -18.74 28.98
CA ASP A 68 -68.46 -17.79 27.88
C ASP A 68 -67.04 -17.22 27.69
N PRO A 69 -66.33 -17.46 26.58
CA PRO A 69 -65.19 -16.63 26.27
C PRO A 69 -65.79 -15.26 25.95
N ALA A 70 -65.79 -14.36 26.94
CA ALA A 70 -66.36 -13.02 26.82
C ALA A 70 -65.67 -12.16 25.73
N ILE A 71 -64.59 -12.66 25.13
CA ILE A 71 -63.74 -11.92 24.21
C ILE A 71 -63.64 -12.74 22.93
N VAL A 72 -64.32 -12.29 21.88
CA VAL A 72 -64.00 -12.70 20.51
C VAL A 72 -62.64 -12.09 20.16
N PRO A 73 -61.57 -12.89 19.95
CA PRO A 73 -60.26 -12.35 19.66
C PRO A 73 -60.26 -11.84 18.22
N SER A 74 -60.23 -10.51 18.07
CA SER A 74 -60.00 -9.83 16.79
C SER A 74 -58.61 -9.23 16.80
N LEU A 75 -57.78 -9.60 15.83
CA LEU A 75 -56.38 -9.14 15.78
C LEU A 75 -56.30 -7.62 15.63
N ALA A 76 -57.15 -7.02 14.81
CA ALA A 76 -57.18 -5.56 14.59
C ALA A 76 -57.56 -4.80 15.86
N LYS A 77 -58.60 -5.25 16.57
CA LYS A 77 -59.04 -4.61 17.82
C LYS A 77 -58.02 -4.78 18.93
N TRP A 78 -57.38 -5.95 18.99
CA TRP A 78 -56.31 -6.24 19.93
C TRP A 78 -55.06 -5.39 19.65
N ALA A 79 -54.64 -5.28 18.39
CA ALA A 79 -53.52 -4.43 18.00
C ALA A 79 -53.78 -2.95 18.30
N LEU A 80 -55.00 -2.44 18.06
CA LEU A 80 -55.38 -1.08 18.43
C LEU A 80 -55.33 -0.87 19.96
N SER A 81 -55.83 -1.82 20.75
CA SER A 81 -55.76 -1.73 22.22
C SER A 81 -54.34 -1.69 22.77
N ILE A 82 -53.41 -2.35 22.08
CA ILE A 82 -51.98 -2.30 22.36
C ILE A 82 -51.39 -0.93 22.02
N LEU A 83 -51.76 -0.36 20.87
CA LEU A 83 -51.24 0.92 20.40
C LEU A 83 -51.78 2.11 21.20
N ASP A 84 -53.01 2.03 21.70
CA ASP A 84 -53.65 3.10 22.49
C ASP A 84 -53.07 3.22 23.92
N GLY A 85 -52.23 2.26 24.37
CA GLY A 85 -51.48 2.33 25.64
C GLY A 85 -52.31 2.30 26.93
N ASN A 86 -53.64 2.20 26.83
CA ASN A 86 -54.57 2.33 27.96
C ASN A 86 -54.79 1.02 28.74
N ALA A 87 -54.25 -0.12 28.29
CA ALA A 87 -54.43 -1.43 28.91
C ALA A 87 -53.08 -2.15 29.10
N GLN A 88 -52.97 -2.98 30.14
CA GLN A 88 -51.88 -3.97 30.22
C GLN A 88 -51.94 -4.82 28.95
N PRO A 89 -50.83 -5.00 28.23
CA PRO A 89 -50.85 -5.85 27.06
C PRO A 89 -51.25 -7.26 27.57
N GLU A 90 -52.29 -7.88 26.98
CA GLU A 90 -52.62 -9.30 27.12
C GLU A 90 -52.21 -10.10 25.88
N LEU A 91 -51.61 -11.29 26.04
CA LEU A 91 -51.12 -12.10 24.92
C LEU A 91 -52.29 -12.51 24.01
N PHE A 92 -52.15 -12.33 22.70
CA PHE A 92 -53.16 -12.82 21.77
C PHE A 92 -53.30 -14.35 21.88
N PRO A 93 -54.52 -14.91 21.93
CA PRO A 93 -54.73 -16.33 22.15
C PRO A 93 -54.19 -17.16 20.98
N THR A 94 -53.21 -18.03 21.25
CA THR A 94 -52.68 -19.00 20.30
C THR A 94 -53.35 -20.37 20.47
N LEU A 95 -53.31 -21.21 19.44
CA LEU A 95 -53.83 -22.58 19.50
C LEU A 95 -53.19 -23.41 20.63
N GLU A 96 -51.91 -23.20 20.89
CA GLU A 96 -51.16 -23.86 21.97
C GLU A 96 -51.64 -23.39 23.35
N HIS A 97 -51.86 -22.08 23.52
CA HIS A 97 -52.38 -21.52 24.78
C HIS A 97 -53.80 -22.03 25.07
N ILE A 98 -54.64 -22.12 24.02
CA ILE A 98 -55.98 -22.69 24.11
C ILE A 98 -55.92 -24.19 24.42
N GLY A 99 -55.03 -24.95 23.77
CA GLY A 99 -54.81 -26.37 24.05
C GLY A 99 -54.45 -26.63 25.51
N ASN A 100 -53.54 -25.82 26.07
CA ASN A 100 -53.15 -25.87 27.48
C ASN A 100 -54.30 -25.52 28.43
N LEU A 101 -55.13 -24.53 28.09
CA LEU A 101 -56.35 -24.17 28.85
C LEU A 101 -57.35 -25.33 28.94
N PHE A 102 -57.38 -26.20 27.95
CA PHE A 102 -58.25 -27.39 27.89
C PHE A 102 -57.54 -28.69 28.28
N GLY A 103 -56.29 -28.64 28.75
CA GLY A 103 -55.53 -29.81 29.19
C GLY A 103 -55.11 -30.76 28.06
N ILE A 104 -55.01 -30.27 26.83
CA ILE A 104 -54.61 -31.02 25.64
C ILE A 104 -53.10 -30.80 25.44
N THR A 105 -52.28 -31.77 25.82
CA THR A 105 -50.81 -31.65 25.82
C THR A 105 -50.19 -31.68 24.42
N ASP A 106 -50.90 -32.23 23.43
CA ASP A 106 -50.49 -32.28 22.02
C ASP A 106 -51.69 -31.95 21.13
N ALA A 107 -52.06 -30.67 21.08
CA ALA A 107 -53.03 -30.18 20.09
C ALA A 107 -52.38 -30.15 18.70
N GLU A 108 -52.04 -31.32 18.15
CA GLU A 108 -51.65 -31.42 16.74
C GLU A 108 -52.88 -31.22 15.86
N PRO A 109 -52.89 -30.23 14.96
CA PRO A 109 -54.05 -30.01 14.11
C PRO A 109 -54.17 -31.16 13.12
N VAL A 110 -55.26 -31.92 13.24
CA VAL A 110 -55.59 -33.07 12.38
C VAL A 110 -55.82 -32.66 10.91
N PHE A 111 -55.90 -31.37 10.61
CA PHE A 111 -56.18 -30.81 9.29
C PHE A 111 -55.29 -29.62 8.94
N GLY A 112 -54.00 -29.82 8.62
CA GLY A 112 -53.13 -28.78 8.01
C GLY A 112 -53.02 -27.43 8.74
N ALA A 113 -53.58 -27.30 9.95
CA ALA A 113 -53.85 -25.99 10.56
C ALA A 113 -52.63 -25.41 11.31
N ARG A 114 -51.54 -26.19 11.39
CA ARG A 114 -50.24 -25.74 11.92
C ARG A 114 -49.64 -24.69 10.98
N ASP A 115 -49.84 -24.87 9.67
CA ASP A 115 -49.42 -23.87 8.67
C ASP A 115 -50.43 -22.72 8.57
N SER A 116 -51.73 -22.98 8.74
CA SER A 116 -52.82 -21.99 8.63
C SER A 116 -53.03 -21.08 9.85
N THR A 117 -52.09 -21.04 10.79
CA THR A 117 -52.08 -20.07 11.90
C THR A 117 -50.68 -19.50 12.14
N LYS A 118 -49.70 -19.91 11.32
CA LYS A 118 -48.31 -19.49 11.46
C LYS A 118 -48.18 -17.98 11.26
N LEU A 119 -48.90 -17.42 10.28
CA LEU A 119 -48.87 -15.99 9.99
C LEU A 119 -49.47 -15.17 11.14
N LEU A 120 -50.64 -15.59 11.64
CA LEU A 120 -51.29 -14.98 12.80
C LEU A 120 -50.39 -15.04 14.05
N ASN A 121 -49.74 -16.18 14.32
CA ASN A 121 -48.87 -16.31 15.49
C ASN A 121 -47.61 -15.44 15.37
N VAL A 122 -46.96 -15.39 14.21
CA VAL A 122 -45.77 -14.55 13.98
C VAL A 122 -46.12 -13.07 14.11
N THR A 123 -47.21 -12.62 13.48
CA THR A 123 -47.65 -11.21 13.54
C THR A 123 -48.07 -10.81 14.96
N ALA A 124 -48.89 -11.62 15.63
CA ALA A 124 -49.30 -11.35 17.00
C ALA A 124 -48.11 -11.33 17.97
N ASN A 125 -47.16 -12.26 17.86
CA ASN A 125 -45.97 -12.26 18.71
C ASN A 125 -45.08 -11.03 18.49
N VAL A 126 -44.93 -10.57 17.24
CA VAL A 126 -44.17 -9.36 16.94
C VAL A 126 -44.84 -8.13 17.56
N LEU A 127 -46.15 -7.96 17.36
CA LEU A 127 -46.94 -6.87 17.94
C LEU A 127 -46.90 -6.86 19.46
N TRP A 128 -46.99 -8.06 20.05
CA TRP A 128 -46.90 -8.27 21.49
C TRP A 128 -45.55 -7.83 22.06
N GLN A 129 -44.45 -8.23 21.42
CA GLN A 129 -43.12 -7.85 21.90
C GLN A 129 -42.86 -6.35 21.73
N LEU A 130 -43.41 -5.72 20.69
CA LEU A 130 -43.39 -4.28 20.52
C LEU A 130 -44.17 -3.55 21.62
N ALA A 131 -45.33 -4.10 22.03
CA ALA A 131 -46.14 -3.57 23.14
C ALA A 131 -45.40 -3.58 24.49
N LEU A 132 -44.50 -4.54 24.67
CA LEU A 132 -43.73 -4.73 25.91
C LEU A 132 -42.43 -3.92 25.96
N ASP A 133 -42.21 -2.97 25.02
CA ASP A 133 -40.96 -2.21 24.86
C ASP A 133 -39.71 -3.13 24.82
N ARG A 134 -39.86 -4.36 24.30
CA ARG A 134 -38.73 -5.27 24.12
C ARG A 134 -37.83 -4.76 23.01
N ASP A 135 -36.54 -5.09 23.10
CA ASP A 135 -35.56 -4.69 22.08
C ASP A 135 -36.05 -5.11 20.68
N PRO A 136 -36.37 -4.15 19.79
CA PRO A 136 -36.91 -4.42 18.47
C PRO A 136 -35.97 -5.28 17.60
N ALA A 137 -34.68 -5.38 17.93
CA ALA A 137 -33.76 -6.33 17.31
C ALA A 137 -34.13 -7.80 17.58
N LEU A 138 -34.60 -8.12 18.79
CA LEU A 138 -35.07 -9.47 19.16
C LEU A 138 -36.38 -9.81 18.46
N VAL A 139 -37.25 -8.79 18.29
CA VAL A 139 -38.53 -8.91 17.61
C VAL A 139 -38.31 -9.26 16.13
N LEU A 140 -37.42 -8.54 15.46
CA LEU A 140 -37.10 -8.79 14.04
C LEU A 140 -36.34 -10.10 13.82
N ARG A 141 -35.63 -10.62 14.83
CA ARG A 141 -34.93 -11.92 14.74
C ARG A 141 -35.89 -13.08 14.51
N GLN A 142 -37.07 -13.04 15.14
CA GLN A 142 -38.09 -14.07 14.93
C GLN A 142 -38.66 -13.99 13.52
N LEU A 143 -38.96 -12.78 13.04
CA LEU A 143 -39.45 -12.56 11.67
C LEU A 143 -38.38 -12.97 10.63
N ALA A 144 -37.11 -12.64 10.87
CA ALA A 144 -35.98 -12.99 10.02
C ALA A 144 -35.59 -14.49 10.06
N SER A 145 -36.13 -15.27 10.99
CA SER A 145 -35.85 -16.72 11.07
C SER A 145 -36.64 -17.54 10.03
N ASP A 146 -37.69 -16.95 9.45
CA ASP A 146 -38.44 -17.57 8.36
C ASP A 146 -37.66 -17.51 7.03
N LYS A 147 -37.84 -18.54 6.18
CA LYS A 147 -37.11 -18.68 4.91
C LYS A 147 -37.33 -17.53 3.91
N ALA A 148 -38.42 -16.77 4.03
CA ALA A 148 -38.75 -15.67 3.13
C ALA A 148 -39.61 -14.58 3.81
N PRO A 149 -39.02 -13.73 4.68
CA PRO A 149 -39.78 -12.81 5.52
C PRO A 149 -40.45 -11.67 4.73
N MET A 150 -39.84 -11.23 3.62
CA MET A 150 -40.43 -10.22 2.74
C MET A 150 -41.61 -10.73 1.92
N LEU A 151 -41.65 -12.04 1.61
CA LEU A 151 -42.82 -12.65 0.98
C LEU A 151 -43.97 -12.77 1.99
N LEU A 152 -43.64 -13.13 3.23
CA LEU A 152 -44.60 -13.18 4.33
C LEU A 152 -45.24 -11.82 4.58
N LEU A 153 -44.46 -10.72 4.60
CA LEU A 153 -44.99 -9.36 4.72
C LEU A 153 -45.90 -8.94 3.55
N ARG A 154 -45.67 -9.46 2.34
CA ARG A 154 -46.54 -9.20 1.17
C ARG A 154 -47.86 -9.95 1.24
N GLN A 155 -47.91 -11.06 1.97
CA GLN A 155 -49.11 -11.88 2.16
C GLN A 155 -50.06 -11.30 3.21
N ILE A 156 -49.61 -10.37 4.05
CA ILE A 156 -50.40 -9.73 5.12
C ILE A 156 -51.27 -8.58 4.56
N THR A 157 -52.40 -8.29 5.20
CA THR A 157 -53.24 -7.10 4.95
C THR A 157 -52.45 -5.80 5.05
N ILE A 158 -52.93 -4.76 4.34
CA ILE A 158 -52.18 -3.50 4.20
C ILE A 158 -51.94 -2.80 5.54
N ASP A 159 -52.91 -2.85 6.46
CA ASP A 159 -52.85 -2.15 7.75
C ASP A 159 -51.79 -2.76 8.67
N MET A 160 -51.80 -4.10 8.81
CA MET A 160 -50.82 -4.82 9.62
C MET A 160 -49.43 -4.78 9.00
N ARG A 161 -49.36 -4.83 7.66
CA ARG A 161 -48.10 -4.63 6.94
C ARG A 161 -47.52 -3.24 7.20
N TRP A 162 -48.34 -2.19 7.17
CA TRP A 162 -47.87 -0.81 7.42
C TRP A 162 -47.23 -0.70 8.81
N LEU A 163 -47.86 -1.28 9.83
CA LEU A 163 -47.32 -1.25 11.19
C LEU A 163 -45.96 -1.96 11.27
N LEU A 164 -45.86 -3.17 10.72
CA LEU A 164 -44.59 -3.92 10.69
C LEU A 164 -43.52 -3.20 9.87
N CYS A 165 -43.88 -2.60 8.74
CA CYS A 165 -42.97 -1.81 7.93
C CYS A 165 -42.49 -0.54 8.64
N SER A 166 -43.34 0.13 9.44
CA SER A 166 -42.92 1.29 10.24
C SER A 166 -41.85 0.93 11.29
N VAL A 167 -41.96 -0.27 11.88
CA VAL A 167 -40.96 -0.81 12.81
C VAL A 167 -39.68 -1.15 12.06
N ILE A 168 -39.78 -1.77 10.88
CA ILE A 168 -38.61 -2.07 10.04
C ILE A 168 -37.88 -0.78 9.63
N GLU A 169 -38.61 0.28 9.25
CA GLU A 169 -38.04 1.57 8.85
C GLU A 169 -37.35 2.30 10.01
N THR A 170 -37.98 2.32 11.19
CA THR A 170 -37.35 2.89 12.40
C THR A 170 -36.11 2.10 12.82
N MET A 171 -36.08 0.78 12.62
CA MET A 171 -34.91 -0.06 12.89
C MET A 171 -33.82 0.04 11.83
N GLN A 172 -34.18 0.31 10.57
CA GLN A 172 -33.22 0.56 9.52
C GLN A 172 -32.30 1.75 9.88
N GLN A 173 -32.84 2.77 10.55
CA GLN A 173 -32.09 3.94 11.03
C GLN A 173 -31.21 3.64 12.27
N LYS A 174 -31.60 2.68 13.11
CA LYS A 174 -30.88 2.28 14.35
C LYS A 174 -30.00 1.04 14.18
N CYS A 175 -29.80 0.59 12.94
CA CYS A 175 -29.14 -0.68 12.63
C CYS A 175 -27.66 -0.69 13.09
N VAL A 176 -27.18 -1.84 13.59
CA VAL A 176 -25.81 -2.06 14.05
C VAL A 176 -25.12 -3.14 13.20
N SER A 177 -23.82 -3.00 12.94
CA SER A 177 -23.03 -3.91 12.09
C SER A 177 -22.87 -5.34 12.62
N SER A 178 -23.10 -5.55 13.91
CA SER A 178 -23.03 -6.88 14.55
C SER A 178 -24.29 -7.73 14.34
N TRP A 179 -25.33 -7.20 13.69
CA TRP A 179 -26.59 -7.92 13.49
C TRP A 179 -26.44 -9.06 12.47
N PRO A 180 -27.14 -10.19 12.65
CA PRO A 180 -27.05 -11.32 11.74
C PRO A 180 -27.56 -10.96 10.34
N THR A 181 -26.95 -11.57 9.32
CA THR A 181 -27.23 -11.31 7.90
C THR A 181 -28.71 -11.40 7.54
N ASN A 182 -29.46 -12.32 8.15
CA ASN A 182 -30.91 -12.48 7.92
C ASN A 182 -31.75 -11.27 8.38
N ILE A 183 -31.31 -10.55 9.41
CA ILE A 183 -32.00 -9.33 9.86
C ILE A 183 -31.62 -8.16 8.95
N LEU A 184 -30.34 -8.07 8.57
CA LEU A 184 -29.89 -7.04 7.63
C LEU A 184 -30.56 -7.16 6.25
N THR A 185 -30.82 -8.39 5.77
CA THR A 185 -31.54 -8.62 4.51
C THR A 185 -33.00 -8.18 4.62
N LEU A 186 -33.63 -8.43 5.77
CA LEU A 186 -34.99 -7.97 6.06
C LEU A 186 -35.10 -6.43 6.06
N LEU A 187 -34.11 -5.74 6.63
CA LEU A 187 -34.03 -4.27 6.64
C LEU A 187 -33.64 -3.68 5.27
N GLY A 188 -33.30 -4.51 4.28
CA GLY A 188 -32.78 -4.06 2.99
C GLY A 188 -31.39 -3.40 3.07
N ARG A 189 -30.63 -3.61 4.15
CA ARG A 189 -29.28 -3.06 4.36
C ARG A 189 -28.22 -4.02 3.82
N HIS A 190 -28.22 -4.19 2.50
CA HIS A 190 -27.28 -5.06 1.78
C HIS A 190 -25.83 -4.59 1.85
N ASP A 191 -25.63 -3.28 2.05
CA ASP A 191 -24.33 -2.63 2.27
C ASP A 191 -23.60 -3.13 3.53
N MET A 192 -24.34 -3.49 4.58
CA MET A 192 -23.77 -4.04 5.81
C MET A 192 -23.48 -5.55 5.70
N ILE A 193 -24.24 -6.26 4.85
CA ILE A 193 -24.08 -7.70 4.64
C ILE A 193 -22.80 -8.01 3.88
N SER A 194 -22.54 -7.28 2.79
CA SER A 194 -21.34 -7.44 1.96
C SER A 194 -20.06 -7.35 2.81
N ASN A 195 -20.01 -6.43 3.76
CA ASN A 195 -18.88 -6.26 4.70
C ASN A 195 -18.66 -7.48 5.61
N THR A 196 -19.73 -8.16 6.04
CA THR A 196 -19.64 -9.38 6.87
C THR A 196 -19.31 -10.63 6.05
N SER A 197 -19.80 -10.71 4.80
CA SER A 197 -19.47 -11.84 3.92
C SER A 197 -18.04 -11.77 3.42
N ASP A 198 -17.48 -10.59 3.13
CA ASP A 198 -16.07 -10.46 2.75
C ASP A 198 -15.11 -10.84 3.90
N ALA A 199 -15.54 -10.67 5.16
CA ALA A 199 -14.79 -11.13 6.32
C ALA A 199 -14.78 -12.67 6.49
N VAL A 200 -15.82 -13.37 6.03
CA VAL A 200 -15.95 -14.84 6.13
C VAL A 200 -15.54 -15.56 4.83
N SER A 201 -15.58 -14.86 3.69
CA SER A 201 -15.37 -15.44 2.36
C SER A 201 -13.99 -15.19 1.76
N THR A 202 -12.97 -14.97 2.60
CA THR A 202 -11.57 -15.09 2.16
C THR A 202 -11.16 -16.53 1.85
N ASN A 203 -12.01 -17.53 2.13
CA ASN A 203 -11.69 -18.95 1.90
C ASN A 203 -12.50 -19.71 0.82
N THR A 204 -13.55 -19.15 0.20
CA THR A 204 -14.28 -19.87 -0.88
C THR A 204 -15.14 -18.98 -1.79
N ALA A 205 -14.82 -17.69 -1.96
CA ALA A 205 -15.50 -16.85 -2.96
C ALA A 205 -14.79 -16.89 -4.33
N VAL A 206 -14.88 -18.04 -5.01
CA VAL A 206 -15.23 -17.95 -6.44
C VAL A 206 -16.67 -17.46 -6.41
N SER A 207 -16.89 -16.21 -6.80
CA SER A 207 -18.21 -15.62 -6.67
C SER A 207 -19.21 -16.46 -7.46
N HIS A 208 -20.39 -16.73 -6.89
CA HIS A 208 -21.50 -17.31 -7.63
C HIS A 208 -21.94 -16.41 -8.82
N ARG A 209 -21.38 -15.19 -8.94
CA ARG A 209 -21.51 -14.29 -10.09
C ARG A 209 -20.54 -14.68 -11.23
N ASP A 210 -19.34 -15.16 -10.92
CA ASP A 210 -18.37 -15.67 -11.90
C ASP A 210 -18.79 -17.03 -12.48
N MET A 211 -19.53 -17.85 -11.73
CA MET A 211 -20.11 -19.09 -12.28
C MET A 211 -21.30 -18.85 -13.22
N LEU A 212 -22.02 -17.74 -13.08
CA LEU A 212 -23.05 -17.34 -14.04
C LEU A 212 -22.46 -16.66 -15.28
N ALA A 213 -21.31 -15.97 -15.13
CA ALA A 213 -20.55 -15.42 -16.26
C ALA A 213 -19.82 -16.50 -17.08
N ASN A 214 -19.35 -17.57 -16.45
CA ASN A 214 -18.64 -18.66 -17.15
C ASN A 214 -19.57 -19.74 -17.75
N ASN A 215 -20.88 -19.72 -17.46
CA ASN A 215 -21.85 -20.65 -18.07
C ASN A 215 -22.66 -20.04 -19.23
N SER A 216 -22.43 -18.76 -19.59
CA SER A 216 -22.88 -18.23 -20.87
C SER A 216 -21.89 -18.59 -21.98
N ASN A 217 -21.84 -19.88 -22.34
CA ASN A 217 -21.31 -20.28 -23.63
C ASN A 217 -22.17 -19.62 -24.72
N GLY A 218 -21.64 -18.57 -25.37
CA GLY A 218 -21.93 -18.28 -26.77
C GLY A 218 -22.91 -17.16 -27.11
N LEU A 219 -23.23 -16.22 -26.22
CA LEU A 219 -23.92 -14.97 -26.60
C LEU A 219 -23.32 -13.79 -25.84
N THR A 220 -22.23 -13.25 -26.39
CA THR A 220 -21.73 -11.91 -26.01
C THR A 220 -22.86 -10.90 -26.23
N GLU A 221 -23.18 -10.10 -25.21
CA GLU A 221 -24.02 -8.92 -25.40
C GLU A 221 -23.46 -8.07 -26.56
N PRO A 222 -24.32 -7.55 -27.45
CA PRO A 222 -23.86 -6.78 -28.60
C PRO A 222 -23.19 -5.51 -28.07
N LYS A 223 -21.88 -5.40 -28.32
CA LYS A 223 -21.11 -4.17 -28.08
C LYS A 223 -21.85 -2.99 -28.69
N SER A 224 -21.96 -1.89 -27.96
CA SER A 224 -22.61 -0.69 -28.48
C SER A 224 -21.86 -0.17 -29.71
N ILE A 225 -22.54 0.54 -30.62
CA ILE A 225 -21.89 1.14 -31.80
C ILE A 225 -20.71 2.05 -31.40
N VAL A 226 -20.78 2.68 -30.22
CA VAL A 226 -19.68 3.50 -29.68
C VAL A 226 -18.49 2.62 -29.29
N GLU A 227 -18.70 1.51 -28.60
CA GLU A 227 -17.65 0.56 -28.24
C GLU A 227 -17.02 -0.14 -29.46
N ILE A 228 -17.82 -0.34 -30.52
CA ILE A 228 -17.32 -0.86 -31.79
C ILE A 228 -16.47 0.20 -32.49
N CYS A 229 -16.92 1.45 -32.54
CA CYS A 229 -16.15 2.56 -33.09
C CYS A 229 -14.85 2.81 -32.31
N ASP A 230 -14.88 2.74 -30.98
CA ASP A 230 -13.69 2.81 -30.12
C ASP A 230 -12.77 1.63 -30.39
N SER A 231 -13.29 0.40 -30.53
CA SER A 231 -12.47 -0.76 -30.87
C SER A 231 -11.84 -0.70 -32.27
N VAL A 232 -12.47 0.00 -33.21
CA VAL A 232 -11.96 0.22 -34.58
C VAL A 232 -10.95 1.38 -34.60
N LEU A 233 -11.14 2.41 -33.75
CA LEU A 233 -10.16 3.47 -33.52
C LEU A 233 -8.92 2.92 -32.79
N ASP A 234 -9.10 2.02 -31.83
CA ASP A 234 -8.03 1.31 -31.10
C ASP A 234 -7.23 0.37 -32.01
N GLN A 235 -7.86 -0.23 -33.03
CA GLN A 235 -7.14 -1.03 -34.06
C GLN A 235 -6.19 -0.17 -34.93
N HIS A 236 -6.41 1.14 -35.02
CA HIS A 236 -5.46 2.07 -35.64
C HIS A 236 -4.43 2.63 -34.66
N ALA A 237 -4.67 2.45 -33.36
CA ALA A 237 -3.75 2.77 -32.27
C ALA A 237 -3.15 1.50 -31.66
N GLU A 238 -2.75 0.52 -32.47
CA GLU A 238 -1.82 -0.56 -32.06
C GLU A 238 -0.44 0.03 -31.71
N ARG A 239 -0.40 0.85 -30.66
CA ARG A 239 0.72 0.82 -29.75
C ARG A 239 0.67 -0.58 -29.15
N LYS A 240 1.77 -1.33 -29.26
CA LYS A 240 1.96 -2.59 -28.53
C LYS A 240 1.97 -2.31 -27.02
N HIS A 241 0.85 -1.92 -26.43
CA HIS A 241 0.71 -1.80 -24.99
C HIS A 241 0.57 -3.23 -24.44
N THR A 242 1.71 -3.81 -24.07
CA THR A 242 1.84 -5.10 -23.38
C THR A 242 1.23 -5.09 -21.97
N TRP A 243 0.84 -3.92 -21.47
CA TRP A 243 0.32 -3.71 -20.13
C TRP A 243 -1.20 -3.54 -20.12
N THR A 244 -1.87 -4.43 -19.38
CA THR A 244 -3.29 -4.33 -19.07
C THR A 244 -3.47 -4.02 -17.58
N GLN A 245 -4.03 -2.85 -17.30
CA GLN A 245 -4.43 -2.48 -15.94
C GLN A 245 -5.54 -3.42 -15.46
N SER A 246 -5.48 -3.85 -14.20
CA SER A 246 -6.57 -4.63 -13.60
C SER A 246 -7.87 -3.83 -13.62
N PRO A 247 -9.03 -4.48 -13.83
CA PRO A 247 -10.34 -3.81 -13.86
C PRO A 247 -10.56 -2.95 -12.62
N ARG A 248 -10.21 -3.48 -11.44
CA ARG A 248 -10.28 -2.75 -10.17
C ARG A 248 -9.44 -1.49 -10.19
N ALA A 249 -8.15 -1.57 -10.54
CA ALA A 249 -7.28 -0.40 -10.58
C ALA A 249 -7.80 0.67 -11.56
N ARG A 250 -8.35 0.25 -12.70
CA ARG A 250 -8.96 1.15 -13.68
C ARG A 250 -10.21 1.85 -13.13
N GLU A 251 -11.07 1.15 -12.40
CA GLU A 251 -12.23 1.74 -11.71
C GLU A 251 -11.81 2.86 -10.73
N PHE A 252 -10.79 2.62 -9.89
CA PHE A 252 -10.29 3.63 -8.96
C PHE A 252 -9.81 4.88 -9.70
N SER A 253 -8.96 4.69 -10.70
CA SER A 253 -8.38 5.77 -11.49
C SER A 253 -9.46 6.62 -12.19
N MET A 254 -10.49 5.97 -12.77
CA MET A 254 -11.59 6.66 -13.44
C MET A 254 -12.46 7.48 -12.50
N LEU A 255 -12.70 7.00 -11.26
CA LEU A 255 -13.50 7.74 -10.29
C LEU A 255 -12.77 8.99 -9.78
N VAL A 256 -11.45 8.90 -9.60
CA VAL A 256 -10.63 9.97 -9.01
C VAL A 256 -10.23 11.01 -10.05
N PHE A 257 -9.89 10.58 -11.25
CA PHE A 257 -9.42 11.42 -12.35
C PHE A 257 -10.48 11.54 -13.46
N ASN A 258 -11.73 11.79 -13.10
CA ASN A 258 -12.83 11.93 -14.06
C ASN A 258 -12.86 13.29 -14.79
N ARG A 259 -12.13 14.30 -14.30
CA ARG A 259 -12.13 15.67 -14.87
C ARG A 259 -11.05 15.90 -15.92
N ASP A 260 -9.98 15.10 -15.88
CA ASP A 260 -8.77 15.35 -16.64
C ASP A 260 -7.99 14.06 -16.94
N LEU A 261 -7.28 14.05 -18.07
CA LEU A 261 -6.48 12.91 -18.53
C LEU A 261 -5.06 12.90 -17.92
N ARG A 262 -4.93 13.35 -16.66
CA ARG A 262 -3.62 13.49 -16.01
C ARG A 262 -2.91 12.16 -15.80
N LEU A 263 -3.67 11.09 -15.53
CA LEU A 263 -3.11 9.75 -15.40
C LEU A 263 -2.57 9.23 -16.73
N GLU A 264 -3.32 9.42 -17.83
CA GLU A 264 -2.86 9.04 -19.17
C GLU A 264 -1.58 9.79 -19.56
N GLU A 265 -1.49 11.08 -19.23
CA GLU A 265 -0.28 11.86 -19.45
C GLU A 265 0.88 11.37 -18.56
N ALA A 266 0.63 10.99 -17.31
CA ALA A 266 1.63 10.39 -16.43
C ALA A 266 2.14 9.05 -16.97
N GLU A 267 1.24 8.19 -17.44
CA GLU A 267 1.57 6.92 -18.12
C GLU A 267 2.37 7.15 -19.40
N ARG A 268 2.00 8.15 -20.20
CA ARG A 268 2.74 8.55 -21.41
C ARG A 268 4.15 9.04 -21.08
N LEU A 269 4.34 9.80 -19.99
CA LEU A 269 5.64 10.29 -19.55
C LEU A 269 6.53 9.17 -18.99
N LEU A 270 5.95 8.09 -18.45
CA LEU A 270 6.65 6.94 -17.89
C LEU A 270 6.62 5.69 -18.78
N ASP A 271 6.31 5.85 -20.07
CA ASP A 271 6.33 4.74 -21.01
C ASP A 271 7.77 4.36 -21.39
N LEU A 272 8.07 3.06 -21.31
CA LEU A 272 9.40 2.50 -21.57
C LEU A 272 9.67 2.24 -23.05
N SER A 273 8.62 2.06 -23.85
CA SER A 273 8.74 1.55 -25.23
C SER A 273 8.37 2.57 -26.32
N ALA A 274 7.69 3.66 -25.94
CA ALA A 274 7.27 4.67 -26.91
C ALA A 274 8.46 5.46 -27.48
N PRO A 275 8.58 5.58 -28.82
CA PRO A 275 9.60 6.42 -29.43
C PRO A 275 9.35 7.90 -29.11
N THR A 276 10.43 8.63 -28.81
CA THR A 276 10.35 10.07 -28.55
C THR A 276 10.40 10.87 -29.85
N TYR A 277 9.39 11.67 -30.11
CA TYR A 277 9.35 12.57 -31.27
C TYR A 277 10.17 13.83 -31.00
N THR A 278 11.08 14.18 -31.90
CA THR A 278 11.88 15.40 -31.77
C THR A 278 12.07 16.12 -33.11
N THR A 279 12.03 17.45 -33.05
CA THR A 279 12.35 18.35 -34.17
C THR A 279 13.81 18.79 -34.19
N THR A 280 14.53 18.63 -33.07
CA THR A 280 15.89 19.18 -32.89
C THR A 280 16.94 18.15 -33.28
N VAL A 281 17.62 18.39 -34.39
CA VAL A 281 19.04 18.03 -34.52
C VAL A 281 19.78 19.17 -33.82
N LEU A 282 20.72 18.88 -32.92
CA LEU A 282 21.51 19.92 -32.25
C LEU A 282 22.32 20.67 -33.31
N ASP A 283 21.82 21.81 -33.79
CA ASP A 283 22.53 22.75 -34.66
C ASP A 283 23.48 23.58 -33.78
N THR A 284 24.59 22.98 -33.35
CA THR A 284 25.76 23.76 -32.95
C THR A 284 26.60 24.03 -34.20
N ALA A 285 27.21 25.20 -34.31
CA ALA A 285 28.02 25.57 -35.49
C ALA A 285 29.15 24.55 -35.82
N ASP A 286 29.54 23.72 -34.84
CA ASP A 286 30.55 22.66 -34.95
C ASP A 286 29.99 21.28 -35.40
N THR A 287 28.66 21.09 -35.45
CA THR A 287 28.00 19.81 -35.83
C THR A 287 27.39 19.83 -37.24
N ALA A 288 27.56 20.92 -37.99
CA ALA A 288 27.05 21.07 -39.35
C ALA A 288 27.64 20.04 -40.34
N ASP A 289 28.80 19.45 -40.03
CA ASP A 289 29.52 18.54 -40.93
C ASP A 289 29.06 17.07 -40.86
N ASP A 290 28.32 16.65 -39.81
CA ASP A 290 27.81 15.27 -39.69
C ASP A 290 26.46 15.18 -38.94
N PRO A 291 25.32 15.05 -39.65
CA PRO A 291 24.00 14.96 -39.03
C PRO A 291 23.79 13.67 -38.23
N ASP A 292 24.55 12.60 -38.49
CA ASP A 292 24.39 11.32 -37.78
C ASP A 292 25.08 11.34 -36.41
N ARG A 293 26.16 12.11 -36.27
CA ARG A 293 26.80 12.38 -34.98
C ARG A 293 25.87 13.15 -34.04
N ALA A 294 25.18 14.17 -34.55
CA ALA A 294 24.21 14.95 -33.77
C ALA A 294 23.02 14.08 -33.30
N LYS A 295 22.53 13.17 -34.16
CA LYS A 295 21.50 12.18 -33.77
C LYS A 295 21.99 11.26 -32.67
N THR A 296 23.21 10.73 -32.80
CA THR A 296 23.82 9.82 -31.81
C THR A 296 24.02 10.51 -30.46
N GLN A 297 24.45 11.77 -30.46
CA GLN A 297 24.57 12.57 -29.23
C GLN A 297 23.21 12.81 -28.56
N TYR A 298 22.18 13.16 -29.34
CA TYR A 298 20.83 13.31 -28.80
C TYR A 298 20.29 12.00 -28.23
N LEU A 299 20.50 10.87 -28.91
CA LEU A 299 20.13 9.54 -28.43
C LEU A 299 20.85 9.18 -27.13
N GLY A 300 22.12 9.57 -26.95
CA GLY A 300 22.84 9.42 -25.69
C GLY A 300 22.25 10.24 -24.53
N LEU A 301 21.76 11.46 -24.81
CA LEU A 301 21.03 12.27 -23.82
C LEU A 301 19.66 11.66 -23.51
N LEU A 302 18.96 11.16 -24.53
CA LEU A 302 17.69 10.46 -24.40
C LEU A 302 17.84 9.20 -23.53
N ALA A 303 18.95 8.45 -23.70
CA ALA A 303 19.24 7.24 -22.95
C ALA A 303 19.27 7.51 -21.44
N ARG A 304 19.91 8.62 -20.99
CA ARG A 304 19.95 9.00 -19.56
C ARG A 304 18.56 9.16 -18.95
N ARG A 305 17.60 9.67 -19.74
CA ARG A 305 16.21 9.82 -19.31
C ARG A 305 15.46 8.49 -19.34
N VAL A 306 15.49 7.79 -20.48
CA VAL A 306 14.70 6.55 -20.69
C VAL A 306 15.13 5.44 -19.74
N LEU A 307 16.44 5.28 -19.50
CA LEU A 307 16.98 4.28 -18.58
C LEU A 307 16.60 4.57 -17.11
N ALA A 308 16.18 5.78 -16.77
CA ALA A 308 15.74 6.18 -15.43
C ALA A 308 14.23 6.00 -15.20
N LEU A 309 13.44 5.81 -16.26
CA LEU A 309 11.98 5.65 -16.20
C LEU A 309 11.50 4.44 -15.37
N PRO A 310 12.16 3.26 -15.35
CA PRO A 310 11.63 2.08 -14.67
C PRO A 310 11.32 2.30 -13.18
N LEU A 311 12.06 3.17 -12.49
CA LEU A 311 11.82 3.53 -11.09
C LEU A 311 10.54 4.35 -10.89
N GLY A 312 10.24 5.28 -11.80
CA GLY A 312 8.98 6.01 -11.78
C GLY A 312 7.80 5.10 -12.14
N GLN A 313 8.02 4.21 -13.11
CA GLN A 313 7.01 3.27 -13.56
C GLN A 313 6.63 2.25 -12.47
N SER A 314 7.59 1.78 -11.66
CA SER A 314 7.32 0.85 -10.57
C SER A 314 6.38 1.42 -9.50
N LEU A 315 6.53 2.72 -9.20
CA LEU A 315 5.63 3.48 -8.33
C LEU A 315 4.26 3.69 -8.97
N LEU A 316 4.22 4.13 -10.23
CA LEU A 316 2.98 4.37 -10.96
C LEU A 316 2.13 3.10 -11.09
N ARG A 317 2.75 1.98 -11.48
CA ARG A 317 2.05 0.71 -11.74
C ARG A 317 1.95 -0.18 -10.50
N TYR A 318 2.30 0.31 -9.31
CA TYR A 318 2.32 -0.48 -8.09
C TYR A 318 0.98 -1.20 -7.84
N SER A 319 1.01 -2.52 -7.71
CA SER A 319 -0.15 -3.39 -7.45
C SER A 319 -1.34 -3.17 -8.40
N SER A 320 -1.09 -2.80 -9.67
CA SER A 320 -2.13 -2.47 -10.65
C SER A 320 -2.45 -3.58 -11.65
N ARG A 321 -1.61 -4.62 -11.77
CA ARG A 321 -1.68 -5.69 -12.78
C ARG A 321 -2.22 -6.99 -12.18
N GLN A 322 -3.11 -7.67 -12.90
CA GLN A 322 -3.58 -9.01 -12.54
C GLN A 322 -2.55 -10.07 -12.92
N LEU A 323 -2.32 -11.05 -12.03
CA LEU A 323 -1.38 -12.14 -12.26
C LEU A 323 -2.02 -13.27 -13.06
N ASN A 324 -1.28 -13.81 -14.03
CA ASN A 324 -1.59 -15.11 -14.62
C ASN A 324 -0.65 -16.17 -14.02
N PRO A 325 -1.14 -17.09 -13.16
CA PRO A 325 -0.27 -18.08 -12.49
C PRO A 325 0.31 -19.14 -13.43
N GLN A 326 -0.26 -19.30 -14.64
CA GLN A 326 0.19 -20.31 -15.60
C GLN A 326 1.33 -19.83 -16.50
N GLY A 327 1.60 -18.53 -16.55
CA GLY A 327 2.61 -17.93 -17.43
C GLY A 327 3.75 -17.29 -16.66
N ALA A 328 4.87 -17.08 -17.35
CA ALA A 328 5.91 -16.17 -16.89
C ALA A 328 5.39 -14.72 -16.93
N LEU A 329 5.83 -13.90 -15.99
CA LEU A 329 5.47 -12.50 -15.91
C LEU A 329 6.18 -11.71 -17.03
N PRO A 330 5.45 -10.99 -17.90
CA PRO A 330 6.06 -10.14 -18.91
C PRO A 330 6.79 -8.96 -18.25
N ILE A 331 8.08 -8.80 -18.54
CA ILE A 331 8.91 -7.68 -18.10
C ILE A 331 9.07 -6.71 -19.27
N ASP A 332 8.61 -5.47 -19.08
CA ASP A 332 8.79 -4.39 -20.06
C ASP A 332 10.22 -3.82 -19.94
N LEU A 333 10.97 -3.82 -21.05
CA LEU A 333 12.35 -3.30 -21.09
C LEU A 333 12.40 -1.90 -21.70
N PRO A 334 13.29 -1.00 -21.21
CA PRO A 334 13.43 0.35 -21.75
C PRO A 334 14.02 0.32 -23.16
N VAL A 335 13.30 0.91 -24.13
CA VAL A 335 13.75 1.05 -25.51
C VAL A 335 14.06 2.51 -25.80
N VAL A 336 15.33 2.81 -26.03
CA VAL A 336 15.78 4.17 -26.35
C VAL A 336 15.62 4.41 -27.84
N ALA A 337 14.46 4.93 -28.25
CA ALA A 337 14.18 5.26 -29.64
C ALA A 337 13.73 6.72 -29.81
N ALA A 338 14.22 7.38 -30.85
CA ALA A 338 13.78 8.72 -31.25
C ALA A 338 13.32 8.75 -32.70
N GLN A 339 12.24 9.48 -32.97
CA GLN A 339 11.81 9.80 -34.32
C GLN A 339 12.12 11.26 -34.63
N PHE A 340 13.06 11.47 -35.55
CA PHE A 340 13.45 12.80 -36.02
C PHE A 340 12.49 13.30 -37.11
N ARG A 341 12.20 14.61 -37.09
CA ARG A 341 11.35 15.26 -38.10
C ARG A 341 11.84 14.95 -39.52
N GLY A 342 10.94 14.46 -40.37
CA GLY A 342 11.24 14.12 -41.78
C GLY A 342 11.59 12.64 -42.02
N ASN A 343 11.93 11.88 -40.96
CA ASN A 343 12.17 10.44 -41.07
C ASN A 343 10.92 9.62 -40.72
N LYS A 344 10.60 8.63 -41.57
CA LYS A 344 9.49 7.69 -41.33
C LYS A 344 9.83 6.62 -40.29
N ALA A 345 11.11 6.26 -40.17
CA ALA A 345 11.58 5.27 -39.20
C ALA A 345 12.18 5.94 -37.96
N ALA A 346 11.99 5.31 -36.79
CA ALA A 346 12.66 5.69 -35.57
C ALA A 346 14.11 5.18 -35.58
N SER A 347 15.04 5.99 -35.08
CA SER A 347 16.42 5.60 -34.81
C SER A 347 16.54 5.12 -33.37
N THR A 348 17.14 3.95 -33.18
CA THR A 348 17.38 3.35 -31.87
C THR A 348 18.81 3.61 -31.43
N TRP A 349 18.99 3.88 -30.13
CA TRP A 349 20.32 3.97 -29.54
C TRP A 349 20.93 2.58 -29.40
N THR A 350 22.14 2.40 -29.94
CA THR A 350 22.96 1.22 -29.75
C THR A 350 24.27 1.63 -29.12
N SER A 351 24.66 0.96 -28.04
CA SER A 351 25.92 1.21 -27.33
C SER A 351 26.35 -0.05 -26.60
N ASP A 352 27.66 -0.25 -26.47
CA ASP A 352 28.25 -1.29 -25.62
C ASP A 352 28.22 -0.93 -24.11
N ALA A 353 27.51 0.14 -23.75
CA ALA A 353 27.26 0.54 -22.38
C ALA A 353 26.51 -0.54 -21.58
N ASP A 354 26.96 -0.78 -20.35
CA ASP A 354 26.29 -1.68 -19.42
C ASP A 354 24.95 -1.12 -18.93
N VAL A 355 23.83 -1.72 -19.35
CA VAL A 355 22.46 -1.33 -18.96
C VAL A 355 21.85 -2.24 -17.88
N SER A 356 22.68 -2.99 -17.17
CA SER A 356 22.25 -3.96 -16.14
C SER A 356 21.33 -3.37 -15.05
N TRP A 357 21.65 -2.20 -14.50
CA TRP A 357 20.84 -1.54 -13.46
C TRP A 357 19.47 -1.03 -13.95
N PRO A 358 19.36 -0.33 -15.10
CA PRO A 358 18.07 -0.02 -15.71
C PRO A 358 17.19 -1.27 -15.93
N LEU A 359 17.77 -2.36 -16.42
CA LEU A 359 17.06 -3.63 -16.63
C LEU A 359 16.63 -4.26 -15.29
N PHE A 360 17.49 -4.20 -14.28
CA PHE A 360 17.15 -4.58 -12.91
C PHE A 360 15.95 -3.79 -12.39
N HIS A 361 15.91 -2.46 -12.58
CA HIS A 361 14.77 -1.65 -12.18
C HIS A 361 13.48 -2.00 -12.93
N SER A 362 13.56 -2.34 -14.22
CA SER A 362 12.42 -2.88 -14.98
C SER A 362 11.90 -4.19 -14.42
N GLY A 363 12.80 -5.09 -14.03
CA GLY A 363 12.43 -6.33 -13.33
C GLY A 363 11.67 -6.08 -12.03
N VAL A 364 12.17 -5.14 -11.21
CA VAL A 364 11.49 -4.74 -9.98
C VAL A 364 10.11 -4.12 -10.29
N ALA A 365 10.04 -3.25 -11.31
CA ALA A 365 8.80 -2.61 -11.73
C ALA A 365 7.73 -3.63 -12.16
N ALA A 366 8.13 -4.64 -12.93
CA ALA A 366 7.23 -5.72 -13.35
C ALA A 366 6.70 -6.48 -12.13
N ALA A 367 7.57 -6.90 -11.20
CA ALA A 367 7.17 -7.60 -9.99
C ALA A 367 6.25 -6.76 -9.09
N LEU A 368 6.60 -5.49 -8.84
CA LEU A 368 5.81 -4.56 -8.03
C LEU A 368 4.46 -4.22 -8.67
N SER A 369 4.31 -4.40 -9.98
CA SER A 369 3.05 -4.17 -10.66
C SER A 369 1.99 -5.21 -10.33
N VAL A 370 2.38 -6.41 -9.92
CA VAL A 370 1.45 -7.50 -9.61
C VAL A 370 0.62 -7.17 -8.37
N GLU A 371 -0.68 -7.45 -8.42
CA GLU A 371 -1.57 -7.26 -7.28
C GLU A 371 -1.09 -8.04 -6.04
N ARG A 372 -0.89 -7.32 -4.92
CA ARG A 372 -0.29 -7.84 -3.69
C ARG A 372 -0.97 -9.12 -3.19
N ASP A 373 -2.30 -9.16 -3.21
CA ASP A 373 -3.07 -10.25 -2.65
C ASP A 373 -3.01 -11.53 -3.50
N GLN A 374 -2.89 -11.40 -4.82
CA GLN A 374 -2.73 -12.54 -5.71
C GLN A 374 -1.35 -13.15 -5.53
N LEU A 375 -0.32 -12.30 -5.50
CA LEU A 375 1.07 -12.73 -5.38
C LEU A 375 1.34 -13.53 -4.11
N ARG A 376 0.67 -13.18 -3.00
CA ARG A 376 0.87 -13.85 -1.71
C ARG A 376 0.37 -15.28 -1.67
N ARG A 377 -0.53 -15.66 -2.59
CA ARG A 377 -1.06 -17.02 -2.70
C ARG A 377 -0.18 -17.92 -3.57
N GLU A 378 0.79 -17.34 -4.26
CA GLU A 378 1.64 -18.09 -5.19
C GLU A 378 2.69 -18.93 -4.50
N HIS A 379 2.96 -20.09 -5.09
CA HIS A 379 3.97 -21.02 -4.59
C HIS A 379 5.39 -20.61 -5.05
N PRO A 380 6.46 -20.84 -4.24
CA PRO A 380 7.84 -20.51 -4.60
C PRO A 380 8.33 -21.11 -5.94
N SER A 381 7.70 -22.19 -6.42
CA SER A 381 8.02 -22.80 -7.73
C SER A 381 7.67 -21.88 -8.91
N TRP A 382 6.67 -21.01 -8.78
CA TRP A 382 6.34 -20.04 -9.82
C TRP A 382 7.49 -19.04 -10.06
N VAL A 383 8.29 -18.74 -9.03
CA VAL A 383 9.49 -17.90 -9.17
C VAL A 383 10.53 -18.55 -10.10
N LEU A 384 10.63 -19.89 -10.09
CA LEU A 384 11.53 -20.63 -11.00
C LEU A 384 11.02 -20.69 -12.44
N LEU A 385 9.70 -20.61 -12.65
CA LEU A 385 9.12 -20.55 -14.00
C LEU A 385 9.59 -19.29 -14.76
N ASN A 386 9.90 -18.23 -14.03
CA ASN A 386 10.38 -16.96 -14.57
C ASN A 386 11.89 -16.92 -14.81
N TRP A 387 12.62 -18.00 -14.49
CA TRP A 387 14.07 -18.05 -14.72
C TRP A 387 14.40 -17.96 -16.22
N PRO A 388 15.34 -17.10 -16.63
CA PRO A 388 15.72 -16.98 -18.04
C PRO A 388 16.32 -18.29 -18.56
N THR A 389 16.04 -18.60 -19.83
CA THR A 389 16.58 -19.79 -20.50
C THR A 389 18.08 -19.65 -20.72
N GLU A 390 18.86 -20.58 -20.20
CA GLU A 390 20.32 -20.60 -20.36
C GLU A 390 20.69 -20.91 -21.82
N PRO A 391 21.63 -20.18 -22.44
CA PRO A 391 22.09 -20.47 -23.79
C PRO A 391 22.78 -21.85 -23.84
N THR A 392 22.42 -22.67 -24.83
CA THR A 392 22.94 -24.04 -24.98
C THR A 392 24.39 -24.08 -25.47
N ASP A 393 24.79 -23.11 -26.31
CA ASP A 393 26.13 -23.02 -26.90
C ASP A 393 26.79 -21.68 -26.51
N THR A 394 27.66 -21.72 -25.50
CA THR A 394 28.31 -20.53 -24.92
C THR A 394 29.55 -20.05 -25.68
N GLN A 395 30.00 -20.80 -26.69
CA GLN A 395 31.24 -20.51 -27.43
C GLN A 395 31.01 -19.80 -28.78
N ASP A 396 29.79 -19.85 -29.35
CA ASP A 396 29.55 -19.48 -30.75
C ASP A 396 28.87 -18.12 -30.97
N ASP A 397 28.27 -17.49 -29.95
CA ASP A 397 27.62 -16.16 -30.10
C ASP A 397 27.77 -15.24 -28.86
N PRO A 398 28.63 -14.20 -28.90
CA PRO A 398 28.80 -13.26 -27.79
C PRO A 398 27.56 -12.39 -27.54
N ASN A 399 26.66 -12.23 -28.52
CA ASN A 399 25.42 -11.46 -28.33
C ASN A 399 24.40 -12.27 -27.49
N ALA A 400 24.34 -13.59 -27.67
CA ALA A 400 23.49 -14.45 -26.87
C ALA A 400 23.85 -14.40 -25.37
N ILE A 401 25.14 -14.27 -25.04
CA ILE A 401 25.61 -14.08 -23.66
C ILE A 401 25.15 -12.73 -23.11
N LYS A 402 25.33 -11.64 -23.88
CA LYS A 402 24.86 -10.30 -23.48
C LYS A 402 23.34 -10.26 -23.25
N GLU A 403 22.56 -10.90 -24.12
CA GLU A 403 21.11 -11.01 -23.97
C GLU A 403 20.71 -11.83 -22.74
N PHE A 404 21.42 -12.93 -22.47
CA PHE A 404 21.21 -13.73 -21.27
C PHE A 404 21.55 -12.95 -19.99
N ASP A 405 22.66 -12.22 -19.95
CA ASP A 405 23.05 -11.38 -18.81
C ASP A 405 22.04 -10.23 -18.58
N ALA A 406 21.53 -9.63 -19.66
CA ALA A 406 20.45 -8.65 -19.59
C ALA A 406 19.15 -9.26 -19.02
N ALA A 407 18.79 -10.47 -19.46
CA ALA A 407 17.65 -11.21 -18.93
C ALA A 407 17.86 -11.58 -17.45
N LEU A 408 19.08 -11.94 -17.05
CA LEU A 408 19.42 -12.24 -15.67
C LEU A 408 19.36 -11.01 -14.76
N ALA A 409 19.78 -9.84 -15.26
CA ALA A 409 19.65 -8.57 -14.55
C ALA A 409 18.19 -8.20 -14.29
N SER A 410 17.31 -8.36 -15.29
CA SER A 410 15.87 -8.14 -15.12
C SER A 410 15.22 -9.18 -14.20
N HIS A 411 15.61 -10.46 -14.29
CA HIS A 411 15.17 -11.49 -13.34
C HIS A 411 15.62 -11.21 -11.91
N ALA A 412 16.84 -10.70 -11.71
CA ALA A 412 17.31 -10.27 -10.40
C ALA A 412 16.41 -9.17 -9.83
N GLY A 413 16.06 -8.17 -10.61
CA GLY A 413 15.09 -7.15 -10.21
C GLY A 413 13.73 -7.74 -9.82
N PHE A 414 13.24 -8.68 -10.62
CA PHE A 414 11.99 -9.39 -10.32
C PHE A 414 12.04 -10.07 -8.94
N LEU A 415 13.14 -10.77 -8.60
CA LEU A 415 13.31 -11.39 -7.27
C LEU A 415 13.19 -10.38 -6.12
N LEU A 416 13.82 -9.21 -6.25
CA LEU A 416 13.73 -8.16 -5.23
C LEU A 416 12.29 -7.66 -5.06
N GLY A 417 11.60 -7.38 -6.17
CA GLY A 417 10.21 -6.91 -6.14
C GLY A 417 9.26 -7.92 -5.48
N MET A 418 9.45 -9.21 -5.73
CA MET A 418 8.70 -10.29 -5.05
C MET A 418 8.92 -10.27 -3.53
N GLY A 419 10.15 -10.03 -3.09
CA GLY A 419 10.49 -9.89 -1.67
C GLY A 419 9.79 -8.70 -1.02
N LEU A 420 9.74 -7.56 -1.71
CA LEU A 420 9.11 -6.32 -1.22
C LEU A 420 7.59 -6.43 -1.04
N LEU A 421 6.90 -7.25 -1.84
CA LEU A 421 5.43 -7.43 -1.76
C LEU A 421 4.98 -8.53 -0.77
N SER A 422 5.92 -9.28 -0.21
CA SER A 422 5.63 -10.56 0.45
C SER A 422 4.95 -10.47 1.83
N ARG A 423 4.90 -9.30 2.48
CA ARG A 423 4.33 -9.12 3.82
C ARG A 423 3.55 -7.79 3.98
N ASP A 424 2.56 -7.74 4.86
CA ASP A 424 1.91 -6.50 5.32
C ASP A 424 2.48 -5.95 6.63
N LEU A 425 2.38 -4.64 6.79
CA LEU A 425 2.76 -3.91 8.01
C LEU A 425 1.79 -4.16 9.18
N GLU A 426 0.57 -4.63 8.93
CA GLU A 426 -0.54 -4.48 9.88
C GLU A 426 -0.85 -5.69 10.76
N THR A 427 -0.15 -6.82 10.62
CA THR A 427 -0.41 -8.01 11.47
C THR A 427 0.38 -8.04 12.78
N THR A 428 0.77 -6.88 13.32
CA THR A 428 1.44 -6.78 14.64
C THR A 428 0.63 -6.09 15.72
N ASP A 429 -0.69 -5.93 15.55
CA ASP A 429 -1.56 -5.64 16.68
C ASP A 429 -1.91 -6.95 17.38
N LYS A 430 -1.14 -7.21 18.43
CA LYS A 430 -1.42 -8.21 19.48
C LYS A 430 -2.81 -7.94 20.06
N TYR A 431 -3.77 -8.81 19.80
CA TYR A 431 -4.83 -9.30 20.71
C TYR A 431 -5.86 -10.07 19.86
N ASP A 432 -5.67 -11.38 19.66
CA ASP A 432 -6.75 -12.37 19.55
C ASP A 432 -6.15 -13.78 19.43
N ASP A 433 -6.06 -14.48 20.56
CA ASP A 433 -5.43 -15.80 20.73
C ASP A 433 -6.37 -16.98 20.39
N THR A 434 -7.34 -16.83 19.49
CA THR A 434 -8.36 -17.90 19.27
C THR A 434 -8.62 -18.33 17.83
N SER A 435 -7.78 -17.99 16.86
CA SER A 435 -7.88 -18.52 15.48
C SER A 435 -6.53 -19.02 14.92
N GLU A 436 -6.07 -20.18 15.40
CA GLU A 436 -4.91 -20.94 14.87
C GLU A 436 -5.00 -21.36 13.38
N GLN A 437 -5.99 -20.88 12.62
CA GLN A 437 -6.16 -21.14 11.18
C GLN A 437 -6.03 -19.89 10.29
N GLN A 438 -5.71 -18.72 10.83
CA GLN A 438 -5.24 -17.58 10.03
C GLN A 438 -3.78 -17.83 9.61
N ARG A 439 -3.59 -18.77 8.68
CA ARG A 439 -2.28 -19.07 8.07
C ARG A 439 -1.71 -17.76 7.54
N ASN A 440 -0.55 -17.39 8.08
CA ASN A 440 0.37 -16.39 7.56
C ASN A 440 0.44 -16.50 6.02
N ILE A 441 -0.30 -15.63 5.31
CA ILE A 441 -0.26 -15.56 3.85
C ILE A 441 1.03 -14.81 3.50
N SER A 442 2.14 -15.52 3.53
CA SER A 442 3.46 -14.99 3.23
C SER A 442 3.80 -15.25 1.77
N GLY A 443 4.28 -14.23 1.06
CA GLY A 443 4.62 -14.35 -0.36
C GLY A 443 5.68 -15.43 -0.67
N PRO A 444 5.88 -15.75 -1.96
CA PRO A 444 6.69 -16.88 -2.39
C PRO A 444 8.15 -16.81 -1.94
N LEU A 445 8.71 -15.60 -1.78
CA LEU A 445 10.08 -15.43 -1.28
C LEU A 445 10.21 -15.71 0.23
N SER A 446 9.14 -15.52 1.01
CA SER A 446 9.10 -15.86 2.43
C SER A 446 9.01 -17.37 2.66
N ASN A 447 8.42 -18.11 1.72
CA ASN A 447 8.25 -19.56 1.77
C ASN A 447 9.30 -20.30 0.94
N MET A 448 10.33 -19.60 0.44
CA MET A 448 11.33 -20.19 -0.44
C MET A 448 12.15 -21.25 0.31
N PRO A 449 12.24 -22.49 -0.23
CA PRO A 449 13.06 -23.51 0.39
C PRO A 449 14.56 -23.20 0.22
N PRO A 450 15.43 -23.55 1.20
CA PRO A 450 16.85 -23.19 1.16
C PRO A 450 17.62 -23.67 -0.07
N TRP A 451 17.24 -24.82 -0.65
CA TRP A 451 17.87 -25.35 -1.87
C TRP A 451 17.64 -24.44 -3.08
N GLN A 452 16.47 -23.79 -3.16
CA GLN A 452 16.14 -22.85 -4.23
C GLN A 452 16.98 -21.59 -4.09
N THR A 453 17.12 -21.07 -2.87
CA THR A 453 18.03 -19.96 -2.56
C THR A 453 19.47 -20.29 -2.94
N PHE A 454 19.94 -21.50 -2.60
CA PHE A 454 21.29 -21.97 -2.97
C PHE A 454 21.49 -22.05 -4.49
N LYS A 455 20.48 -22.52 -5.25
CA LYS A 455 20.53 -22.56 -6.72
C LYS A 455 20.81 -21.18 -7.30
N TYR A 456 20.16 -20.12 -6.80
CA TYR A 456 20.41 -18.74 -7.23
C TYR A 456 21.81 -18.25 -6.85
N LEU A 457 22.23 -18.45 -5.61
CA LEU A 457 23.55 -17.99 -5.13
C LEU A 457 24.72 -18.74 -5.79
N SER A 458 24.53 -20.00 -6.18
CA SER A 458 25.56 -20.81 -6.84
C SER A 458 25.98 -20.27 -8.21
N LYS A 459 25.14 -19.45 -8.86
CA LYS A 459 25.43 -18.85 -10.17
C LYS A 459 26.44 -17.70 -10.11
N ARG A 460 26.80 -17.22 -8.90
CA ARG A 460 27.79 -16.14 -8.66
C ARG A 460 27.51 -14.82 -9.39
N HIS A 461 26.27 -14.59 -9.83
CA HIS A 461 25.87 -13.32 -10.42
C HIS A 461 25.56 -12.28 -9.31
N GLY A 462 26.25 -11.14 -9.37
CA GLY A 462 26.21 -10.13 -8.32
C GLY A 462 24.82 -9.51 -8.10
N LEU A 463 24.12 -9.09 -9.16
CA LEU A 463 22.79 -8.49 -9.05
C LEU A 463 21.75 -9.48 -8.50
N THR A 464 21.82 -10.74 -8.92
CA THR A 464 20.94 -11.80 -8.41
C THR A 464 21.18 -12.02 -6.92
N SER A 465 22.44 -11.98 -6.48
CA SER A 465 22.81 -12.09 -5.06
C SER A 465 22.28 -10.91 -4.26
N ILE A 466 22.48 -9.67 -4.73
CA ILE A 466 21.93 -8.45 -4.11
C ILE A 466 20.41 -8.55 -3.95
N ALA A 467 19.69 -8.89 -5.04
CA ALA A 467 18.24 -8.98 -5.03
C ALA A 467 17.70 -10.06 -4.12
N LEU A 468 18.30 -11.25 -4.12
CA LEU A 468 17.86 -12.37 -3.30
C LEU A 468 18.09 -12.09 -1.82
N LEU A 469 19.27 -11.57 -1.45
CA LEU A 469 19.62 -11.25 -0.07
C LEU A 469 18.70 -10.15 0.49
N LEU A 470 18.53 -9.05 -0.25
CA LEU A 470 17.62 -7.98 0.15
C LEU A 470 16.15 -8.43 0.12
N GLY A 471 15.74 -9.17 -0.90
CA GLY A 471 14.37 -9.66 -1.06
C GLY A 471 13.95 -10.59 0.08
N CYS A 472 14.79 -11.57 0.44
CA CYS A 472 14.56 -12.46 1.58
C CYS A 472 14.56 -11.68 2.91
N ALA A 473 15.46 -10.71 3.07
CA ALA A 473 15.48 -9.85 4.25
C ALA A 473 14.20 -8.99 4.38
N CYS A 474 13.72 -8.41 3.28
CA CYS A 474 12.47 -7.64 3.24
C CYS A 474 11.27 -8.50 3.61
N ALA A 475 11.22 -9.74 3.11
CA ALA A 475 10.15 -10.69 3.43
C ALA A 475 10.08 -11.03 4.92
N HIS A 476 11.23 -11.11 5.57
CA HIS A 476 11.38 -11.44 6.99
C HIS A 476 11.67 -10.23 7.88
N ARG A 477 11.38 -9.00 7.44
CA ARG A 477 11.67 -7.77 8.18
C ARG A 477 11.14 -7.82 9.62
N GLY A 478 12.02 -7.54 10.59
CA GLY A 478 11.69 -7.53 12.03
C GLY A 478 11.35 -8.89 12.64
N THR A 479 11.52 -10.01 11.94
CA THR A 479 11.21 -11.36 12.48
C THR A 479 12.38 -12.06 13.15
N MET A 480 13.62 -11.61 12.92
CA MET A 480 14.84 -12.28 13.39
C MET A 480 14.95 -13.75 12.93
N ASN A 481 14.42 -14.09 11.75
CA ASN A 481 14.47 -15.45 11.21
C ASN A 481 15.90 -15.99 11.11
N SER A 482 16.18 -17.11 11.79
CA SER A 482 17.51 -17.70 11.87
C SER A 482 18.06 -18.19 10.53
N SER A 483 17.21 -18.69 9.63
CA SER A 483 17.64 -19.24 8.35
C SER A 483 18.15 -18.12 7.44
N VAL A 484 17.38 -17.03 7.32
CA VAL A 484 17.79 -15.85 6.54
C VAL A 484 18.99 -15.15 7.18
N SER A 485 19.03 -15.06 8.51
CA SER A 485 20.18 -14.50 9.23
C SER A 485 21.47 -15.26 8.91
N LYS A 486 21.45 -16.59 8.84
CA LYS A 486 22.63 -17.40 8.48
C LYS A 486 23.09 -17.12 7.06
N ILE A 487 22.15 -17.05 6.10
CA ILE A 487 22.48 -16.75 4.70
C ILE A 487 23.13 -15.37 4.58
N LEU A 488 22.55 -14.34 5.22
CA LEU A 488 23.12 -12.99 5.22
C LEU A 488 24.50 -12.92 5.89
N SER A 489 24.68 -13.66 7.01
CA SER A 489 25.94 -13.66 7.76
C SER A 489 27.11 -14.22 6.96
N LEU A 490 26.85 -15.14 6.00
CA LEU A 490 27.88 -15.67 5.12
C LEU A 490 28.49 -14.60 4.21
N HIS A 491 27.84 -13.47 4.02
CA HIS A 491 28.29 -12.39 3.14
C HIS A 491 28.91 -11.20 3.92
N ILE A 492 29.07 -11.33 5.24
CA ILE A 492 29.60 -10.27 6.13
C ILE A 492 30.88 -10.79 6.82
N PRO A 493 32.05 -10.16 6.58
CA PRO A 493 33.32 -10.69 7.06
C PRO A 493 33.44 -10.87 8.58
N ASN A 494 33.00 -9.91 9.40
CA ASN A 494 33.14 -10.01 10.87
C ASN A 494 32.13 -10.97 11.53
N LEU A 495 31.20 -11.55 10.76
CA LEU A 495 30.30 -12.61 11.23
C LEU A 495 30.81 -14.02 10.92
N LEU A 496 31.86 -14.11 10.10
CA LEU A 496 32.48 -15.37 9.72
C LEU A 496 33.52 -15.81 10.77
N PRO A 497 33.79 -17.12 10.89
CA PRO A 497 34.89 -17.61 11.72
C PRO A 497 36.25 -17.01 11.28
N PRO A 498 37.16 -16.70 12.23
CA PRO A 498 38.47 -16.13 11.90
C PRO A 498 39.24 -17.04 10.93
N GLY A 499 39.83 -16.45 9.89
CA GLY A 499 40.57 -17.16 8.83
C GLY A 499 39.75 -17.55 7.58
N SER A 500 38.43 -17.34 7.57
CA SER A 500 37.58 -17.61 6.40
C SER A 500 37.28 -16.37 5.54
N SER A 501 37.66 -15.18 6.00
CA SER A 501 37.45 -13.89 5.31
C SER A 501 38.29 -13.76 4.02
N GLU A 502 39.46 -14.41 3.94
CA GLU A 502 40.34 -14.37 2.76
C GLU A 502 39.75 -15.11 1.56
N LEU A 503 38.78 -16.00 1.78
CA LEU A 503 38.08 -16.74 0.71
C LEU A 503 36.91 -15.94 0.10
N MET A 504 36.53 -14.81 0.69
CA MET A 504 35.39 -13.99 0.29
C MET A 504 35.77 -12.90 -0.71
N LEU A 505 35.99 -13.30 -1.97
CA LEU A 505 36.15 -12.38 -3.11
C LEU A 505 34.79 -11.85 -3.61
N LEU A 506 33.93 -11.34 -2.72
CA LEU A 506 32.60 -10.81 -3.05
C LEU A 506 32.63 -9.28 -3.26
N SER A 507 31.83 -8.78 -4.19
CA SER A 507 31.69 -7.33 -4.42
C SER A 507 31.17 -6.59 -3.19
N TYR A 508 31.64 -5.35 -2.96
CA TYR A 508 31.11 -4.49 -1.90
C TYR A 508 29.59 -4.28 -2.02
N GLY A 509 29.02 -4.33 -3.24
CA GLY A 509 27.58 -4.16 -3.42
C GLY A 509 26.78 -5.32 -2.82
N THR A 510 27.29 -6.55 -2.96
CA THR A 510 26.68 -7.74 -2.36
C THR A 510 26.81 -7.71 -0.83
N GLN A 511 27.96 -7.28 -0.32
CA GLN A 511 28.19 -7.12 1.12
C GLN A 511 27.29 -6.03 1.72
N ALA A 512 27.13 -4.89 1.03
CA ALA A 512 26.27 -3.78 1.45
C ALA A 512 24.80 -4.20 1.45
N ALA A 513 24.36 -4.96 0.44
CA ALA A 513 23.03 -5.57 0.39
C ALA A 513 22.78 -6.55 1.55
N ALA A 514 23.76 -7.40 1.87
CA ALA A 514 23.68 -8.31 3.01
C ALA A 514 23.63 -7.56 4.35
N MET A 515 24.45 -6.52 4.51
CA MET A 515 24.48 -5.68 5.71
C MET A 515 23.15 -4.98 5.93
N LEU A 516 22.61 -4.31 4.90
CA LEU A 516 21.29 -3.67 4.98
C LEU A 516 20.17 -4.70 5.23
N GLY A 517 20.23 -5.85 4.58
CA GLY A 517 19.31 -6.96 4.80
C GLY A 517 19.30 -7.44 6.25
N LEU A 518 20.47 -7.53 6.89
CA LEU A 518 20.60 -7.88 8.30
C LEU A 518 19.95 -6.79 9.19
N GLY A 519 20.14 -5.52 8.85
CA GLY A 519 19.46 -4.39 9.50
C GLY A 519 17.94 -4.46 9.42
N LEU A 520 17.39 -4.82 8.26
CA LEU A 520 15.95 -5.01 8.04
C LEU A 520 15.40 -6.22 8.83
N LEU A 521 16.15 -7.33 8.87
CA LEU A 521 15.76 -8.54 9.59
C LEU A 521 15.66 -8.31 11.11
N PHE A 522 16.60 -7.54 11.66
CA PHE A 522 16.70 -7.20 13.08
C PHE A 522 16.11 -5.82 13.40
N MET A 523 15.30 -5.25 12.51
CA MET A 523 14.69 -3.93 12.68
C MET A 523 13.92 -3.84 14.01
N GLN A 524 14.17 -2.80 14.81
CA GLN A 524 13.60 -2.58 16.14
C GLN A 524 13.81 -3.73 17.16
N SER A 525 14.74 -4.66 16.92
CA SER A 525 15.02 -5.76 17.87
C SER A 525 15.95 -5.35 19.02
N GLN A 526 16.79 -4.32 18.82
CA GLN A 526 17.87 -3.93 19.74
C GLN A 526 18.79 -5.10 20.13
N ASN A 527 19.03 -6.04 19.21
CA ASN A 527 19.94 -7.15 19.44
C ASN A 527 21.38 -6.65 19.60
N ARG A 528 21.92 -6.75 20.83
CA ARG A 528 23.25 -6.27 21.20
C ARG A 528 24.36 -6.79 20.28
N ARG A 529 24.37 -8.09 19.98
CA ARG A 529 25.44 -8.69 19.16
C ARG A 529 25.47 -8.09 17.75
N MET A 530 24.30 -7.86 17.16
CA MET A 530 24.21 -7.28 15.81
C MET A 530 24.64 -5.82 15.82
N VAL A 531 24.29 -5.07 16.88
CA VAL A 531 24.75 -3.69 17.08
C VAL A 531 26.28 -3.63 17.19
N GLU A 532 26.90 -4.49 18.00
CA GLU A 532 28.37 -4.57 18.14
C GLU A 532 29.07 -4.90 16.82
N VAL A 533 28.55 -5.89 16.09
CA VAL A 533 29.08 -6.28 14.78
C VAL A 533 28.98 -5.13 13.78
N MET A 534 27.84 -4.44 13.71
CA MET A 534 27.63 -3.33 12.77
C MET A 534 28.50 -2.11 13.11
N LEU A 535 28.73 -1.83 14.39
CA LEU A 535 29.68 -0.81 14.83
C LEU A 535 31.12 -1.17 14.44
N HIS A 536 31.53 -2.41 14.70
CA HIS A 536 32.87 -2.87 14.34
C HIS A 536 33.07 -2.88 12.82
N GLU A 537 32.06 -3.28 12.02
CA GLU A 537 32.13 -3.16 10.56
C GLU A 537 32.30 -1.70 10.14
N LEU A 538 31.53 -0.76 10.73
CA LEU A 538 31.64 0.68 10.44
C LEU A 538 33.03 1.25 10.79
N GLU A 539 33.64 0.82 11.90
CA GLU A 539 35.00 1.21 12.29
C GLU A 539 36.08 0.56 11.40
N SER A 540 35.89 -0.70 11.00
CA SER A 540 36.89 -1.47 10.24
C SER A 540 36.93 -1.16 8.74
N VAL A 541 35.93 -0.43 8.20
CA VAL A 541 35.90 -0.04 6.77
C VAL A 541 37.16 0.72 6.36
N GLU A 542 37.74 1.53 7.25
CA GLU A 542 38.93 2.35 6.98
C GLU A 542 40.20 1.51 6.71
N VAL A 543 40.23 0.24 7.12
CA VAL A 543 41.40 -0.64 7.03
C VAL A 543 41.34 -1.55 5.79
N ARG A 544 40.14 -1.76 5.22
CA ARG A 544 39.97 -2.63 4.04
C ARG A 544 40.24 -1.83 2.77
N GLY A 545 41.51 -1.82 2.35
CA GLY A 545 41.92 -1.28 1.05
C GLY A 545 41.05 -1.82 -0.10
N THR A 546 40.98 -1.05 -1.18
CA THR A 546 40.23 -1.36 -2.42
C THR A 546 40.32 -2.84 -2.76
N SER A 547 39.17 -3.52 -2.84
CA SER A 547 39.12 -4.93 -3.22
C SER A 547 39.78 -5.08 -4.58
N GLY A 548 40.99 -5.63 -4.62
CA GLY A 548 41.75 -5.89 -5.83
C GLY A 548 41.16 -7.06 -6.62
N ARG A 549 39.96 -6.90 -7.18
CA ARG A 549 39.54 -7.73 -8.31
C ARG A 549 40.09 -7.11 -9.58
N LEU A 550 40.99 -7.85 -10.23
CA LEU A 550 41.61 -7.49 -11.51
C LEU A 550 40.92 -8.16 -12.72
N ASP A 551 39.83 -8.92 -12.52
CA ASP A 551 39.17 -9.64 -13.60
C ASP A 551 37.63 -9.43 -13.56
N GLY A 552 37.13 -8.62 -14.51
CA GLY A 552 35.71 -8.45 -14.82
C GLY A 552 35.03 -7.21 -14.21
N VAL A 553 34.39 -6.39 -15.06
CA VAL A 553 33.52 -5.27 -14.64
C VAL A 553 32.19 -5.88 -14.17
N ASP A 554 32.13 -6.35 -12.91
CA ASP A 554 30.88 -6.85 -12.34
C ASP A 554 29.91 -5.68 -12.11
N PRO A 555 28.66 -5.73 -12.61
CA PRO A 555 27.67 -4.65 -12.43
C PRO A 555 27.27 -4.42 -10.96
N ALA A 556 27.60 -5.36 -10.08
CA ALA A 556 27.36 -5.32 -8.64
C ALA A 556 28.54 -4.73 -7.85
N GLU A 557 29.57 -4.23 -8.52
CA GLU A 557 30.70 -3.56 -7.88
C GLU A 557 30.27 -2.20 -7.30
N SER A 558 30.75 -1.91 -6.10
CA SER A 558 30.53 -0.63 -5.41
C SER A 558 31.75 -0.31 -4.56
N THR A 559 31.73 0.83 -3.86
CA THR A 559 32.86 1.26 -3.04
C THR A 559 32.67 0.94 -1.55
N ALA A 560 33.73 1.12 -0.78
CA ALA A 560 33.70 1.05 0.67
C ALA A 560 32.72 2.07 1.30
N GLU A 561 32.43 3.19 0.63
CA GLU A 561 31.47 4.21 1.11
C GLU A 561 30.04 3.67 1.16
N CYS A 562 29.62 2.95 0.11
CA CYS A 562 28.34 2.26 0.06
C CYS A 562 28.20 1.24 1.21
N TYR A 563 29.27 0.50 1.51
CA TYR A 563 29.29 -0.45 2.62
C TYR A 563 29.23 0.22 4.00
N SER A 564 29.97 1.33 4.19
CA SER A 564 29.91 2.16 5.38
C SER A 564 28.50 2.71 5.60
N LEU A 565 27.88 3.25 4.54
CA LEU A 565 26.51 3.74 4.59
C LEU A 565 25.51 2.62 4.92
N ALA A 566 25.67 1.43 4.34
CA ALA A 566 24.85 0.26 4.66
C ALA A 566 24.96 -0.11 6.13
N SER A 567 26.18 -0.14 6.68
CA SER A 567 26.44 -0.47 8.09
C SER A 567 25.80 0.55 9.03
N GLY A 568 25.91 1.84 8.69
CA GLY A 568 25.25 2.93 9.41
C GLY A 568 23.72 2.85 9.40
N PHE A 569 23.13 2.60 8.22
CA PHE A 569 21.69 2.39 8.09
C PHE A 569 21.24 1.16 8.88
N SER A 570 21.93 0.03 8.77
CA SER A 570 21.58 -1.19 9.50
C SER A 570 21.60 -1.01 11.01
N LEU A 571 22.67 -0.40 11.53
CA LEU A 571 22.78 -0.07 12.95
C LEU A 571 21.61 0.81 13.41
N GLY A 572 21.31 1.84 12.62
CA GLY A 572 20.17 2.73 12.83
C GLY A 572 18.82 2.00 12.83
N LEU A 573 18.60 1.06 11.90
CA LEU A 573 17.37 0.29 11.78
C LEU A 573 17.17 -0.72 12.93
N VAL A 574 18.26 -1.31 13.45
CA VAL A 574 18.20 -2.24 14.59
C VAL A 574 17.79 -1.54 15.89
N VAL A 575 18.28 -0.32 16.11
CA VAL A 575 17.99 0.49 17.32
C VAL A 575 16.76 1.39 17.15
N LEU A 576 16.35 1.63 15.91
CA LEU A 576 15.32 2.56 15.43
C LEU A 576 14.36 3.13 16.49
N GLY A 577 14.48 4.45 16.70
CA GLY A 577 13.54 5.25 17.50
C GLY A 577 13.46 4.92 18.99
N ARG A 578 14.38 4.10 19.52
CA ARG A 578 14.43 3.75 20.95
C ARG A 578 15.64 4.35 21.68
N GLY A 579 16.59 4.94 20.96
CA GLY A 579 17.76 5.62 21.52
C GLY A 579 18.49 4.80 22.58
N LEU A 580 18.77 5.45 23.73
CA LEU A 580 19.44 4.86 24.90
C LEU A 580 18.47 4.24 25.92
N SER A 581 17.20 4.02 25.55
CA SER A 581 16.16 3.58 26.49
C SER A 581 16.42 2.19 27.10
N THR A 582 17.30 1.37 26.51
CA THR A 582 17.64 0.04 27.00
C THR A 582 18.99 0.00 27.71
N LYS A 583 19.00 -0.52 28.94
CA LYS A 583 20.22 -0.73 29.74
C LYS A 583 21.24 -1.62 29.04
N THR A 584 20.81 -2.48 28.12
CA THR A 584 21.65 -3.48 27.42
C THR A 584 22.71 -2.86 26.50
N LEU A 585 22.49 -1.64 26.02
CA LEU A 585 23.37 -0.93 25.08
C LEU A 585 24.19 0.20 25.74
N ALA A 586 24.00 0.45 27.04
CA ALA A 586 24.62 1.57 27.74
C ALA A 586 26.15 1.52 27.71
N ASP A 587 26.73 0.32 27.83
CA ASP A 587 28.19 0.12 27.85
C ASP A 587 28.88 0.50 26.53
N LEU A 588 28.16 0.39 25.41
CA LEU A 588 28.71 0.64 24.07
C LEU A 588 28.95 2.13 23.79
N ARG A 589 28.38 3.03 24.62
CA ARG A 589 28.46 4.50 24.44
C ARG A 589 28.25 4.94 22.99
N LEU A 590 27.22 4.38 22.34
CA LEU A 590 26.93 4.53 20.90
C LEU A 590 27.02 5.97 20.41
N LEU A 591 26.46 6.92 21.17
CA LEU A 591 26.46 8.32 20.77
C LEU A 591 27.89 8.91 20.75
N ASP A 592 28.73 8.55 21.71
CA ASP A 592 30.10 9.08 21.79
C ASP A 592 31.02 8.42 20.76
N THR A 593 30.88 7.11 20.53
CA THR A 593 31.66 6.41 19.48
C THR A 593 31.31 6.92 18.09
N LEU A 594 30.01 7.04 17.77
CA LEU A 594 29.54 7.59 16.49
C LEU A 594 29.92 9.07 16.34
N SER A 595 29.84 9.87 17.40
CA SER A 595 30.26 11.29 17.35
C SER A 595 31.77 11.44 17.15
N ALA A 596 32.56 10.56 17.74
CA ALA A 596 34.01 10.55 17.58
C ALA A 596 34.38 10.24 16.11
N MET A 597 33.71 9.26 15.49
CA MET A 597 33.86 8.97 14.06
C MET A 597 33.52 10.21 13.21
N ILE A 598 32.37 10.85 13.43
CA ILE A 598 31.95 12.06 12.69
C ILE A 598 32.99 13.19 12.79
N SER A 599 33.68 13.30 13.93
CA SER A 599 34.67 14.34 14.19
C SER A 599 36.07 13.97 13.73
N GLY A 600 36.27 12.76 13.18
CA GLY A 600 37.59 12.20 12.83
C GLY A 600 38.46 11.86 14.04
N GLY A 601 37.88 11.82 15.24
CA GLY A 601 38.58 11.46 16.46
C GLY A 601 38.62 9.94 16.61
N ARG A 602 39.80 9.32 16.47
CA ARG A 602 39.99 7.90 16.81
C ARG A 602 39.63 7.68 18.28
N SER A 603 38.56 6.95 18.54
CA SER A 603 38.18 6.52 19.89
C SER A 603 38.76 5.14 20.14
N GLY A 604 39.78 5.03 21.00
CA GLY A 604 40.40 3.75 21.39
C GLY A 604 41.86 3.64 20.98
N ALA A 605 42.69 3.15 21.90
CA ALA A 605 44.14 3.13 21.83
C ALA A 605 44.70 2.61 20.49
N ALA A 606 45.56 3.41 19.86
CA ALA A 606 46.46 2.90 18.83
C ALA A 606 47.25 1.71 19.41
N PRO A 607 47.42 0.59 18.67
CA PRO A 607 48.52 -0.31 18.97
C PRO A 607 49.79 0.54 18.93
N ALA A 608 50.64 0.43 19.96
CA ALA A 608 51.95 1.06 19.93
C ALA A 608 52.64 0.69 18.59
N PRO A 609 53.36 1.63 17.94
CA PRO A 609 54.04 1.32 16.70
C PRO A 609 54.98 0.15 16.96
N HIS A 610 54.70 -0.99 16.32
CA HIS A 610 55.64 -2.10 16.29
C HIS A 610 56.86 -1.58 15.54
N THR A 611 57.94 -1.32 16.28
CA THR A 611 59.26 -1.05 15.73
C THR A 611 59.82 -2.34 15.16
N ASP A 612 59.29 -2.78 14.02
CA ASP A 612 60.00 -3.73 13.19
C ASP A 612 61.11 -2.96 12.48
N LYS A 613 62.33 -3.23 12.97
CA LYS A 613 63.56 -2.91 12.28
C LYS A 613 63.60 -3.81 11.05
N ASP A 614 63.06 -3.36 9.92
CA ASP A 614 63.56 -3.65 8.58
C ASP A 614 62.74 -2.84 7.57
N GLY A 615 63.45 -2.10 6.72
CA GLY A 615 62.93 -0.93 6.02
C GLY A 615 61.80 -1.16 5.02
N ALA A 616 60.85 -0.23 5.03
CA ALA A 616 60.21 0.31 3.83
C ALA A 616 59.64 1.71 4.15
N GLU A 617 60.27 2.75 3.61
CA GLU A 617 59.84 4.16 3.66
C GLU A 617 58.59 4.42 2.78
N LEU A 618 57.57 3.58 2.86
CA LEU A 618 56.30 3.72 2.13
C LEU A 618 55.14 4.18 3.03
N ASP A 619 55.32 4.16 4.36
CA ASP A 619 54.26 4.48 5.32
C ASP A 619 54.18 5.98 5.69
N ALA A 620 55.19 6.77 5.35
CA ALA A 620 55.19 8.22 5.59
C ALA A 620 54.26 8.98 4.62
N PHE A 621 53.93 8.40 3.45
CA PHE A 621 52.97 8.98 2.50
C PHE A 621 51.51 8.62 2.86
N ALA A 622 51.29 7.58 3.67
CA ALA A 622 49.98 7.27 4.25
C ALA A 622 49.54 8.30 5.31
N GLY A 623 50.50 8.98 5.97
CA GLY A 623 50.25 10.11 6.86
C GLY A 623 49.92 11.44 6.17
N LEU A 624 50.12 11.52 4.85
CA LEU A 624 49.74 12.64 3.96
C LEU A 624 48.57 12.28 3.04
N SER A 625 47.98 11.09 3.22
CA SER A 625 46.70 10.77 2.61
C SER A 625 45.68 11.77 3.16
N ILE A 626 45.18 12.64 2.27
CA ILE A 626 44.03 13.50 2.48
C ILE A 626 43.06 12.75 3.39
N SER A 627 42.93 13.23 4.62
CA SER A 627 42.20 12.56 5.69
C SER A 627 40.99 11.83 5.11
N SER A 628 41.01 10.51 5.22
CA SER A 628 39.93 9.56 5.00
C SER A 628 38.75 9.79 5.96
N SER A 629 38.54 11.03 6.40
CA SER A 629 37.49 11.54 7.28
C SER A 629 36.15 11.71 6.57
N GLY A 630 35.93 11.10 5.40
CA GLY A 630 34.68 11.17 4.65
C GLY A 630 33.86 9.88 4.71
N LEU A 631 34.54 8.73 4.66
CA LEU A 631 33.91 7.44 4.39
C LEU A 631 33.07 6.91 5.57
N SER A 632 33.56 7.00 6.81
CA SER A 632 32.84 6.56 8.03
C SER A 632 31.80 7.58 8.52
N ASN A 633 31.87 8.82 8.05
CA ASN A 633 31.05 9.93 8.53
C ASN A 633 29.58 9.86 8.10
N VAL A 634 29.31 9.50 6.84
CA VAL A 634 27.93 9.47 6.32
C VAL A 634 27.13 8.35 6.99
N GLY A 635 27.74 7.18 7.16
CA GLY A 635 27.17 6.04 7.88
C GLY A 635 26.93 6.34 9.37
N ALA A 636 27.90 6.98 10.04
CA ALA A 636 27.74 7.35 11.45
C ALA A 636 26.59 8.36 11.68
N VAL A 637 26.44 9.35 10.79
CA VAL A 637 25.32 10.32 10.86
C VAL A 637 23.98 9.62 10.62
N ALA A 638 23.92 8.68 9.68
CA ALA A 638 22.73 7.86 9.43
C ALA A 638 22.34 7.03 10.67
N ALA A 639 23.32 6.40 11.32
CA ALA A 639 23.11 5.61 12.52
C ALA A 639 22.56 6.45 13.69
N ILE A 640 23.15 7.61 13.97
CA ILE A 640 22.65 8.53 15.03
C ILE A 640 21.23 8.99 14.69
N GLY A 641 20.99 9.46 13.46
CA GLY A 641 19.69 9.98 13.05
C GLY A 641 18.57 8.95 13.18
N LEU A 642 18.80 7.72 12.72
CA LEU A 642 17.81 6.64 12.79
C LEU A 642 17.65 6.05 14.20
N ALA A 643 18.74 5.92 14.97
CA ALA A 643 18.67 5.39 16.33
C ALA A 643 17.84 6.28 17.27
N PHE A 644 17.90 7.61 17.08
CA PHE A 644 17.18 8.61 17.87
C PHE A 644 15.96 9.21 17.13
N LEU A 645 15.51 8.60 16.02
CA LEU A 645 14.40 9.09 15.21
C LEU A 645 13.12 9.29 16.04
N GLY A 646 12.57 10.49 16.04
CA GLY A 646 11.32 10.82 16.77
C GLY A 646 11.42 10.72 18.29
N THR A 647 12.62 10.73 18.87
CA THR A 647 12.80 10.68 20.33
C THR A 647 12.89 12.05 21.00
N ASN A 648 13.05 13.12 20.22
CA ASN A 648 13.29 14.49 20.70
C ASN A 648 14.48 14.63 21.67
N TYR A 649 15.48 13.75 21.54
CA TYR A 649 16.65 13.76 22.40
C TYR A 649 17.65 14.85 22.00
N SER A 650 17.53 16.02 22.64
CA SER A 650 18.33 17.23 22.33
C SER A 650 19.85 16.99 22.28
N PRO A 651 20.49 16.21 23.19
CA PRO A 651 21.94 16.00 23.13
C PRO A 651 22.40 15.28 21.85
N ALA A 652 21.64 14.31 21.32
CA ALA A 652 21.99 13.68 20.04
C ALA A 652 21.80 14.65 18.85
N ALA A 653 20.74 15.46 18.88
CA ALA A 653 20.50 16.49 17.87
C ALA A 653 21.62 17.54 17.84
N GLN A 654 22.15 17.94 19.02
CA GLN A 654 23.27 18.89 19.12
C GLN A 654 24.58 18.34 18.55
N ARG A 655 24.84 17.03 18.64
CA ARG A 655 26.03 16.40 18.02
C ARG A 655 25.99 16.44 16.49
N LEU A 656 24.81 16.57 15.90
CA LEU A 656 24.60 16.71 14.45
C LEU A 656 24.41 18.17 14.00
N ALA A 657 24.46 19.14 14.92
CA ALA A 657 24.25 20.54 14.56
C ALA A 657 25.32 21.07 13.58
N ALA A 658 24.92 22.00 12.73
CA ALA A 658 25.84 22.70 11.84
C ALA A 658 26.88 23.51 12.64
N PRO A 659 28.13 23.62 12.16
CA PRO A 659 29.16 24.39 12.83
C PRO A 659 28.79 25.88 12.86
N THR A 660 29.05 26.56 13.98
CA THR A 660 28.76 27.99 14.16
C THR A 660 29.86 28.90 13.64
N SER A 661 31.09 28.37 13.50
CA SER A 661 32.23 29.13 12.98
C SER A 661 32.15 29.32 11.47
N LEU A 662 32.28 30.57 11.01
CA LEU A 662 32.27 30.92 9.59
C LEU A 662 33.37 30.18 8.79
N GLN A 663 34.54 29.99 9.38
CA GLN A 663 35.66 29.32 8.72
C GLN A 663 35.34 27.83 8.50
N GLN A 664 34.79 27.16 9.52
CA GLN A 664 34.40 25.75 9.42
C GLN A 664 33.25 25.55 8.43
N LEU A 665 32.30 26.49 8.37
CA LEU A 665 31.21 26.46 7.40
C LEU A 665 31.73 26.54 5.96
N ARG A 666 32.69 27.43 5.67
CA ARG A 666 33.25 27.58 4.31
C ARG A 666 34.04 26.35 3.84
N THR A 667 34.64 25.61 4.76
CA THR A 667 35.42 24.40 4.45
C THR A 667 34.58 23.12 4.47
N ALA A 668 33.35 23.16 4.97
CA ALA A 668 32.51 21.98 5.11
C ALA A 668 31.91 21.55 3.76
N ASP A 669 31.82 20.24 3.55
CA ASP A 669 31.08 19.68 2.41
C ASP A 669 29.58 20.06 2.53
N PRO A 670 29.00 20.76 1.53
CA PRO A 670 27.59 21.14 1.53
C PRO A 670 26.63 19.96 1.70
N PHE A 671 26.97 18.80 1.12
CA PHE A 671 26.14 17.61 1.28
C PHE A 671 26.17 17.07 2.71
N MET A 672 27.35 17.00 3.33
CA MET A 672 27.45 16.54 4.71
C MET A 672 26.61 17.42 5.65
N LEU A 673 26.54 18.73 5.39
CA LEU A 673 25.66 19.65 6.10
C LEU A 673 24.17 19.37 5.83
N LEU A 674 23.79 19.09 4.57
CA LEU A 674 22.42 18.64 4.22
C LEU A 674 22.04 17.40 5.01
N TRP A 675 22.91 16.38 5.02
CA TRP A 675 22.64 15.11 5.70
C TRP A 675 22.56 15.26 7.22
N LYS A 676 23.46 16.04 7.83
CA LYS A 676 23.44 16.37 9.26
C LYS A 676 22.17 17.12 9.66
N THR A 677 21.82 18.18 8.92
CA THR A 677 20.63 18.98 9.19
C THR A 677 19.36 18.14 9.04
N LEU A 678 19.25 17.32 7.99
CA LEU A 678 18.13 16.38 7.82
C LEU A 678 18.00 15.45 9.03
N MET A 679 19.06 14.74 9.40
CA MET A 679 19.03 13.79 10.53
C MET A 679 18.75 14.49 11.85
N GLN A 680 19.27 15.69 12.06
CA GLN A 680 18.97 16.52 13.22
C GLN A 680 17.47 16.85 13.32
N GLN A 681 16.85 17.28 12.21
CA GLN A 681 15.41 17.58 12.20
C GLN A 681 14.56 16.34 12.43
N LEU A 682 14.96 15.18 11.88
CA LEU A 682 14.25 13.91 12.08
C LEU A 682 14.32 13.39 13.53
N ILE A 683 15.39 13.69 14.28
CA ILE A 683 15.44 13.40 15.72
C ILE A 683 14.40 14.24 16.47
N MET A 684 14.24 15.51 16.08
CA MET A 684 13.29 16.49 16.65
C MET A 684 11.97 16.55 15.85
N LEU A 685 11.43 15.39 15.46
CA LEU A 685 10.31 15.26 14.53
C LEU A 685 9.07 16.08 14.93
N ASP A 686 8.81 16.20 16.24
CA ASP A 686 7.63 16.90 16.75
C ASP A 686 7.70 18.42 16.52
N HIS A 687 8.90 19.00 16.51
CA HIS A 687 9.13 20.44 16.32
C HIS A 687 9.06 20.91 14.86
N ILE A 688 8.91 19.99 13.91
CA ILE A 688 8.80 20.35 12.49
C ILE A 688 7.43 20.97 12.23
N GLU A 689 7.40 22.26 11.87
CA GLU A 689 6.17 22.97 11.53
C GLU A 689 6.21 23.42 10.05
N PRO A 690 5.07 23.41 9.34
CA PRO A 690 5.01 23.81 7.95
C PRO A 690 5.04 25.34 7.83
N THR A 691 5.99 26.05 8.44
CA THR A 691 6.08 27.51 8.40
C THR A 691 7.41 27.97 7.79
N LEU A 692 7.40 29.10 7.08
CA LEU A 692 8.64 29.68 6.54
C LEU A 692 9.63 30.06 7.66
N SER A 693 9.12 30.57 8.78
CA SER A 693 9.93 30.86 9.97
C SER A 693 10.64 29.63 10.51
N TRP A 694 10.00 28.46 10.47
CA TRP A 694 10.65 27.21 10.87
C TRP A 694 11.78 26.84 9.91
N ILE A 695 11.57 26.90 8.59
CA ILE A 695 12.63 26.63 7.60
C ILE A 695 13.81 27.58 7.82
N GLU A 696 13.56 28.87 8.01
CA GLU A 696 14.62 29.86 8.27
C GLU A 696 15.40 29.57 9.56
N SER A 697 14.74 29.00 10.59
CA SER A 697 15.42 28.60 11.84
C SER A 697 16.41 27.45 11.68
N THR A 698 16.27 26.63 10.63
CA THR A 698 17.19 25.52 10.33
C THR A 698 18.47 25.97 9.64
N VAL A 699 18.46 27.16 9.03
CA VAL A 699 19.59 27.70 8.28
C VAL A 699 20.59 28.36 9.24
N PRO A 700 21.91 28.10 9.13
CA PRO A 700 22.90 28.78 9.95
C PRO A 700 22.81 30.30 9.82
N ASN A 701 22.95 31.04 10.92
CA ASN A 701 22.77 32.50 10.96
C ASN A 701 23.61 33.26 9.90
N ALA A 702 24.82 32.78 9.59
CA ALA A 702 25.70 33.38 8.58
C ALA A 702 25.17 33.25 7.13
N CYS A 703 24.19 32.38 6.91
CA CYS A 703 23.60 32.06 5.60
C CYS A 703 22.18 32.63 5.43
N ILE A 704 21.70 33.44 6.38
CA ILE A 704 20.40 34.11 6.29
C ILE A 704 20.54 35.31 5.34
N ILE A 705 19.70 35.38 4.31
CA ILE A 705 19.68 36.49 3.37
C ILE A 705 19.08 37.71 4.08
N SER A 706 19.89 38.73 4.33
CA SER A 706 19.38 40.06 4.70
C SER A 706 19.16 40.89 3.45
N THR A 707 18.20 41.81 3.47
CA THR A 707 17.83 42.71 2.36
C THR A 707 18.99 43.59 1.85
N ALA A 708 20.13 43.64 2.54
CA ALA A 708 21.26 44.50 2.23
C ALA A 708 22.46 43.81 1.55
N ASN A 709 22.59 42.46 1.58
CA ASN A 709 23.81 41.78 1.11
C ASN A 709 23.51 40.56 0.21
N THR A 710 24.18 40.50 -0.95
CA THR A 710 24.29 39.27 -1.74
C THR A 710 25.19 38.27 -1.02
N LEU A 711 24.73 37.03 -0.86
CA LEU A 711 25.51 35.97 -0.23
C LEU A 711 26.69 35.57 -1.13
N ALA A 712 27.85 35.29 -0.51
CA ALA A 712 28.96 34.64 -1.21
C ALA A 712 28.53 33.28 -1.78
N PRO A 713 29.09 32.83 -2.91
CA PRO A 713 28.64 31.61 -3.59
C PRO A 713 28.72 30.37 -2.69
N ASP A 714 29.76 30.24 -1.87
CA ASP A 714 29.93 29.14 -0.91
C ASP A 714 28.80 29.10 0.13
N LEU A 715 28.49 30.26 0.72
CA LEU A 715 27.42 30.40 1.72
C LEU A 715 26.05 30.18 1.08
N TYR A 716 25.88 30.59 -0.17
CA TYR A 716 24.65 30.36 -0.92
C TYR A 716 24.43 28.85 -1.16
N ARG A 717 25.48 28.11 -1.54
CA ARG A 717 25.42 26.65 -1.68
C ARG A 717 25.03 25.97 -0.36
N ILE A 718 25.58 26.42 0.77
CA ILE A 718 25.20 25.88 2.09
C ILE A 718 23.73 26.19 2.41
N ARG A 719 23.27 27.41 2.13
CA ARG A 719 21.87 27.81 2.34
C ARG A 719 20.91 26.91 1.58
N ILE A 720 21.10 26.71 0.28
CA ILE A 720 20.19 25.91 -0.55
C ILE A 720 20.14 24.45 -0.08
N HIS A 721 21.27 23.90 0.40
CA HIS A 721 21.33 22.54 0.95
C HIS A 721 20.58 22.42 2.28
N ALA A 722 20.72 23.40 3.18
CA ALA A 722 19.99 23.43 4.46
C ALA A 722 18.47 23.59 4.24
N VAL A 723 18.06 24.47 3.32
CA VAL A 723 16.65 24.65 2.95
C VAL A 723 16.09 23.38 2.31
N ALA A 724 16.83 22.73 1.41
CA ALA A 724 16.42 21.45 0.82
C ALA A 724 16.28 20.34 1.87
N ALA A 725 17.18 20.28 2.86
CA ALA A 725 17.09 19.37 4.00
C ALA A 725 15.81 19.60 4.82
N ALA A 726 15.49 20.86 5.10
CA ALA A 726 14.29 21.25 5.84
C ALA A 726 13.00 20.89 5.06
N CYS A 727 12.96 21.17 3.75
CA CYS A 727 11.86 20.76 2.88
C CYS A 727 11.68 19.23 2.85
N PHE A 728 12.77 18.48 2.84
CA PHE A 728 12.71 17.02 2.85
C PHE A 728 12.26 16.46 4.20
N ALA A 729 12.73 17.03 5.32
CA ALA A 729 12.25 16.68 6.65
C ALA A 729 10.74 16.98 6.80
N LEU A 730 10.29 18.13 6.29
CA LEU A 730 8.89 18.52 6.25
C LEU A 730 8.06 17.51 5.45
N ALA A 731 8.53 17.13 4.26
CA ALA A 731 7.85 16.15 3.42
C ALA A 731 7.78 14.75 4.05
N LEU A 732 8.82 14.31 4.77
CA LEU A 732 8.81 13.04 5.50
C LEU A 732 7.79 13.02 6.64
N LYS A 733 7.58 14.15 7.34
CA LYS A 733 6.55 14.29 8.39
C LYS A 733 5.14 14.34 7.83
N TYR A 734 4.94 15.07 6.73
CA TYR A 734 3.64 15.28 6.07
C TYR A 734 3.42 14.37 4.87
N ALA A 735 4.08 13.21 4.82
CA ALA A 735 3.97 12.26 3.72
C ALA A 735 2.52 11.76 3.58
N GLY A 736 1.93 11.98 2.40
CA GLY A 736 0.56 11.54 2.07
C GLY A 736 -0.54 12.18 2.92
N THR A 737 -0.32 13.37 3.50
CA THR A 737 -1.36 14.10 4.25
C THR A 737 -2.12 15.11 3.40
N GLU A 738 -1.61 15.45 2.20
CA GLU A 738 -2.19 16.48 1.32
C GLU A 738 -2.32 17.84 2.03
N ASP A 739 -1.35 18.18 2.89
CA ASP A 739 -1.37 19.46 3.62
C ASP A 739 -1.05 20.62 2.67
N PRO A 740 -1.96 21.60 2.52
CA PRO A 740 -1.77 22.68 1.55
C PRO A 740 -0.66 23.66 1.96
N HIS A 741 -0.41 23.84 3.25
CA HIS A 741 0.59 24.79 3.72
C HIS A 741 2.00 24.26 3.47
N ALA A 742 2.28 23.02 3.87
CA ALA A 742 3.54 22.34 3.61
C ALA A 742 3.84 22.30 2.11
N HIS A 743 2.84 21.99 1.28
CA HIS A 743 3.00 21.96 -0.17
C HIS A 743 3.31 23.32 -0.78
N SER A 744 2.58 24.38 -0.39
CA SER A 744 2.80 25.73 -0.92
C SER A 744 4.24 26.23 -0.69
N ILE A 745 4.82 25.90 0.47
CA ILE A 745 6.19 26.27 0.83
C ILE A 745 7.20 25.48 -0.01
N ILE A 746 7.04 24.16 -0.09
CA ILE A 746 7.95 23.29 -0.86
C ILE A 746 7.92 23.69 -2.34
N VAL A 747 6.75 24.01 -2.89
CA VAL A 747 6.60 24.48 -4.26
C VAL A 747 7.24 25.85 -4.48
N GLY A 748 7.13 26.78 -3.52
CA GLY A 748 7.83 28.06 -3.59
C GLY A 748 9.36 27.88 -3.65
N VAL A 749 9.91 27.01 -2.79
CA VAL A 749 11.35 26.68 -2.81
C VAL A 749 11.73 25.96 -4.11
N PHE A 750 10.86 25.11 -4.65
CA PHE A 750 11.08 24.45 -5.93
C PHE A 750 11.29 25.48 -7.05
N ASP A 751 10.42 26.48 -7.15
CA ASP A 751 10.49 27.50 -8.21
C ASP A 751 11.79 28.34 -8.09
N GLU A 752 12.21 28.66 -6.86
CA GLU A 752 13.49 29.34 -6.60
C GLU A 752 14.70 28.51 -7.05
N LEU A 753 14.71 27.21 -6.74
CA LEU A 753 15.80 26.29 -7.10
C LEU A 753 15.82 25.96 -8.59
N GLU A 754 14.66 25.82 -9.23
CA GLU A 754 14.56 25.63 -10.69
C GLU A 754 15.13 26.83 -11.44
N LEU A 755 14.80 28.04 -10.97
CA LEU A 755 15.39 29.26 -11.52
C LEU A 755 16.91 29.30 -11.32
N ALA A 756 17.42 28.86 -10.16
CA ALA A 756 18.86 28.79 -9.92
C ALA A 756 19.58 27.73 -10.79
N ALA A 757 18.95 26.58 -11.03
CA ALA A 757 19.50 25.48 -11.82
C ALA A 757 19.48 25.75 -13.34
N THR A 758 18.58 26.62 -13.81
CA THR A 758 18.45 26.98 -15.24
C THR A 758 19.32 28.17 -15.64
N ARG A 759 19.90 28.90 -14.70
CA ARG A 759 20.81 30.02 -14.98
C ARG A 759 22.04 29.56 -15.78
N PRO A 760 22.46 30.31 -16.82
CA PRO A 760 23.67 29.99 -17.57
C PRO A 760 24.88 30.11 -16.66
N ALA A 761 25.73 29.07 -16.65
CA ALA A 761 26.98 29.06 -15.93
C ALA A 761 28.12 29.48 -16.85
N LEU A 762 28.68 30.67 -16.63
CA LEU A 762 29.81 31.21 -17.39
C LEU A 762 31.16 30.90 -16.71
N ASP A 763 31.16 30.85 -15.37
CA ASP A 763 32.33 30.61 -14.53
C ASP A 763 32.28 29.25 -13.83
N TYR A 764 33.43 28.72 -13.40
CA TYR A 764 33.52 27.48 -12.62
C TYR A 764 32.64 27.52 -11.36
N GLU A 765 32.70 28.60 -10.58
CA GLU A 765 31.88 28.81 -9.38
C GLU A 765 30.37 28.83 -9.67
N SER A 766 29.99 29.43 -10.80
CA SER A 766 28.60 29.44 -11.25
C SER A 766 28.12 28.04 -11.68
N SER A 767 29.02 27.24 -12.27
CA SER A 767 28.74 25.85 -12.63
C SER A 767 28.56 24.97 -11.40
N LEU A 768 29.42 25.13 -10.39
CA LEU A 768 29.31 24.43 -9.11
C LEU A 768 28.01 24.79 -8.38
N THR A 769 27.65 26.08 -8.37
CA THR A 769 26.40 26.56 -7.76
C THR A 769 25.17 26.02 -8.48
N ARG A 770 25.21 25.93 -9.81
CA ARG A 770 24.16 25.33 -10.62
C ARG A 770 24.03 23.82 -10.36
N ALA A 771 25.14 23.09 -10.27
CA ALA A 771 25.12 21.66 -9.92
C ALA A 771 24.53 21.43 -8.52
N ALA A 772 24.94 22.23 -7.54
CA ALA A 772 24.37 22.21 -6.19
C ALA A 772 22.86 22.52 -6.18
N ALA A 773 22.42 23.51 -6.96
CA ALA A 773 21.00 23.84 -7.11
C ALA A 773 20.22 22.69 -7.75
N GLN A 774 20.77 22.01 -8.75
CA GLN A 774 20.15 20.85 -9.37
C GLN A 774 20.00 19.67 -8.39
N SER A 775 21.04 19.37 -7.59
CA SER A 775 20.94 18.33 -6.56
C SER A 775 19.90 18.66 -5.48
N CYS A 776 19.82 19.93 -5.06
CA CYS A 776 18.78 20.38 -4.14
C CYS A 776 17.37 20.32 -4.76
N LEU A 777 17.25 20.67 -6.04
CA LEU A 777 16.00 20.59 -6.80
C LEU A 777 15.49 19.16 -6.88
N ASP A 778 16.37 18.17 -7.08
CA ASP A 778 15.99 16.75 -7.11
C ASP A 778 15.36 16.29 -5.77
N ILE A 779 15.91 16.76 -4.65
CA ILE A 779 15.38 16.45 -3.31
C ILE A 779 14.02 17.13 -3.08
N VAL A 780 13.91 18.41 -3.43
CA VAL A 780 12.68 19.19 -3.27
C VAL A 780 11.57 18.68 -4.20
N CYS A 781 11.93 18.23 -5.40
CA CYS A 781 11.06 17.56 -6.36
C CYS A 781 10.38 16.31 -5.75
N VAL A 782 11.19 15.41 -5.17
CA VAL A 782 10.68 14.23 -4.46
C VAL A 782 9.87 14.64 -3.22
N SER A 783 10.29 15.68 -2.50
CA SER A 783 9.61 16.20 -1.31
C SER A 783 8.19 16.70 -1.64
N ALA A 784 8.03 17.44 -2.75
CA ALA A 784 6.73 17.95 -3.20
C ALA A 784 5.77 16.79 -3.52
N ALA A 785 6.28 15.77 -4.23
CA ALA A 785 5.50 14.58 -4.54
C ALA A 785 5.13 13.75 -3.30
N LEU A 786 6.02 13.68 -2.30
CA LEU A 786 5.82 12.89 -1.09
C LEU A 786 4.66 13.42 -0.22
N VAL A 787 4.48 14.75 -0.11
CA VAL A 787 3.34 15.35 0.61
C VAL A 787 2.01 14.96 -0.04
N HIS A 788 1.99 14.90 -1.37
CA HIS A 788 0.84 14.61 -2.21
C HIS A 788 0.85 13.18 -2.78
N ALA A 789 1.49 12.24 -2.08
CA ALA A 789 1.67 10.87 -2.55
C ALA A 789 0.33 10.18 -2.83
N GLY A 790 0.10 9.81 -4.09
CA GLY A 790 -1.12 9.19 -4.60
C GLY A 790 -2.21 10.17 -5.08
N SER A 791 -2.20 11.43 -4.68
CA SER A 791 -3.29 12.39 -4.97
C SER A 791 -3.37 12.85 -6.43
N GLY A 792 -2.26 12.81 -7.17
CA GLY A 792 -2.19 13.35 -8.53
C GLY A 792 -2.23 14.88 -8.62
N ASP A 793 -1.68 15.62 -7.65
CA ASP A 793 -1.66 17.09 -7.66
C ASP A 793 -1.10 17.70 -8.97
N ILE A 794 -1.88 18.60 -9.57
CA ILE A 794 -1.62 19.20 -10.87
C ILE A 794 -0.48 20.21 -10.79
N ALA A 795 -0.35 20.97 -9.69
CA ALA A 795 0.68 21.99 -9.55
C ALA A 795 2.07 21.36 -9.52
N THR A 796 2.22 20.23 -8.84
CA THR A 796 3.43 19.41 -8.81
C THR A 796 3.65 18.75 -10.17
N MET A 797 2.61 18.13 -10.75
CA MET A 797 2.71 17.45 -12.05
C MET A 797 3.24 18.35 -13.17
N LYS A 798 2.79 19.60 -13.26
CA LYS A 798 3.24 20.55 -14.29
C LYS A 798 4.74 20.80 -14.23
N ARG A 799 5.28 20.93 -13.02
CA ARG A 799 6.72 21.10 -12.76
C ARG A 799 7.50 19.84 -13.11
N LEU A 800 7.04 18.68 -12.65
CA LEU A 800 7.65 17.38 -12.99
C LEU A 800 7.67 17.12 -14.50
N ARG A 801 6.62 17.53 -15.20
CA ARG A 801 6.53 17.45 -16.66
C ARG A 801 7.57 18.35 -17.34
N ALA A 802 7.81 19.55 -16.83
CA ALA A 802 8.90 20.41 -17.31
C ALA A 802 10.27 19.74 -17.08
N LEU A 803 10.45 19.11 -15.92
CA LEU A 803 11.69 18.39 -15.58
C LEU A 803 11.93 17.11 -16.42
N HIS A 804 10.89 16.52 -17.01
CA HIS A 804 11.01 15.32 -17.86
C HIS A 804 11.71 15.60 -19.21
N GLY A 805 11.79 16.85 -19.65
CA GLY A 805 12.42 17.22 -20.94
C GLY A 805 13.88 16.78 -21.05
N VAL A 806 14.32 16.43 -22.27
CA VAL A 806 15.73 16.07 -22.54
C VAL A 806 16.58 17.33 -22.42
N ASN A 807 17.61 17.28 -21.56
CA ASN A 807 18.52 18.41 -21.34
C ASN A 807 19.96 17.90 -21.17
N ALA A 808 20.92 18.52 -21.85
CA ALA A 808 22.33 18.16 -21.78
C ALA A 808 22.92 18.33 -20.37
N ASN A 809 22.39 19.26 -19.59
CA ASN A 809 22.84 19.57 -18.23
C ASN A 809 22.34 18.60 -17.16
N ARG A 810 21.50 17.62 -17.54
CA ARG A 810 20.92 16.66 -16.60
C ARG A 810 21.61 15.31 -16.68
N SER A 811 21.92 14.76 -15.51
CA SER A 811 22.45 13.43 -15.33
C SER A 811 21.33 12.38 -15.29
N TYR A 812 21.72 11.11 -15.29
CA TYR A 812 20.81 9.99 -15.06
C TYR A 812 20.03 10.14 -13.74
N GLY A 813 20.72 10.51 -12.67
CA GLY A 813 20.14 10.72 -11.33
C GLY A 813 19.10 11.83 -11.25
N ASN A 814 19.28 12.93 -11.99
CA ASN A 814 18.27 14.01 -12.00
C ASN A 814 16.95 13.53 -12.63
N HIS A 815 17.04 12.74 -13.72
CA HIS A 815 15.88 12.12 -14.33
C HIS A 815 15.25 11.08 -13.40
N MET A 816 16.07 10.26 -12.74
CA MET A 816 15.63 9.30 -11.75
C MET A 816 14.83 9.95 -10.61
N ALA A 817 15.30 11.05 -10.03
CA ALA A 817 14.58 11.80 -9.00
C ALA A 817 13.23 12.32 -9.51
N SER A 818 13.22 12.93 -10.70
CA SER A 818 12.02 13.48 -11.33
C SER A 818 10.98 12.40 -11.66
N HIS A 819 11.42 11.23 -12.13
CA HIS A 819 10.54 10.10 -12.46
C HIS A 819 10.03 9.40 -11.20
N MET A 820 10.87 9.24 -10.16
CA MET A 820 10.40 8.79 -8.85
C MET A 820 9.37 9.74 -8.27
N ALA A 821 9.57 11.05 -8.33
CA ALA A 821 8.57 12.02 -7.89
C ALA A 821 7.24 11.89 -8.66
N LEU A 822 7.30 11.72 -9.99
CA LEU A 822 6.10 11.51 -10.81
C LEU A 822 5.38 10.21 -10.43
N GLY A 823 6.13 9.14 -10.18
CA GLY A 823 5.60 7.87 -9.70
C GLY A 823 4.96 7.98 -8.31
N ILE A 824 5.59 8.67 -7.36
CA ILE A 824 5.04 8.90 -6.00
C ILE A 824 3.72 9.67 -6.08
N LEU A 825 3.64 10.67 -6.96
CA LEU A 825 2.44 11.48 -7.16
C LEU A 825 1.23 10.65 -7.63
N PHE A 826 1.47 9.65 -8.48
CA PHE A 826 0.46 8.75 -9.04
C PHE A 826 0.60 7.30 -8.53
N LEU A 827 0.98 7.14 -7.26
CA LEU A 827 1.26 5.84 -6.66
C LEU A 827 0.13 4.81 -6.91
N GLY A 828 0.47 3.71 -7.59
CA GLY A 828 -0.45 2.62 -7.95
C GLY A 828 -1.66 2.99 -8.80
N GLY A 829 -1.48 3.92 -9.76
CA GLY A 829 -2.51 4.39 -10.68
C GLY A 829 -3.32 5.57 -10.14
N GLY A 830 -2.91 6.11 -8.99
CA GLY A 830 -3.53 7.23 -8.29
C GLY A 830 -4.63 6.84 -7.30
N ALA A 831 -4.63 7.57 -6.19
CA ALA A 831 -5.52 7.57 -5.02
C ALA A 831 -5.73 6.24 -4.28
N ARG A 832 -5.37 5.07 -4.86
CA ARG A 832 -5.48 3.76 -4.21
C ARG A 832 -4.55 3.65 -3.00
N PHE A 833 -3.31 4.11 -3.19
CA PHE A 833 -2.23 3.94 -2.22
C PHE A 833 -1.64 5.28 -1.82
N THR A 834 -1.18 5.35 -0.58
CA THR A 834 -0.37 6.47 -0.08
C THR A 834 0.77 5.93 0.79
N ILE A 835 1.58 6.82 1.34
CA ILE A 835 2.76 6.49 2.13
C ILE A 835 2.43 6.58 3.62
N SER A 836 2.90 5.60 4.39
CA SER A 836 2.76 5.56 5.84
C SER A 836 3.77 6.49 6.53
N ARG A 837 3.36 7.01 7.69
CA ARG A 837 4.15 7.92 8.55
C ARG A 837 4.69 7.24 9.80
N SER A 838 4.69 5.90 9.84
CA SER A 838 5.30 5.16 10.96
C SER A 838 6.81 5.48 11.03
N THR A 839 7.42 5.40 12.22
CA THR A 839 8.87 5.57 12.37
C THR A 839 9.68 4.59 11.50
N GLN A 840 9.16 3.37 11.30
CA GLN A 840 9.73 2.41 10.35
C GLN A 840 9.66 2.91 8.91
N SER A 841 8.51 3.43 8.49
CA SER A 841 8.30 3.96 7.15
C SER A 841 9.20 5.19 6.89
N ILE A 842 9.29 6.12 7.84
CA ILE A 842 10.17 7.29 7.73
C ILE A 842 11.63 6.85 7.57
N ALA A 843 12.09 5.89 8.39
CA ALA A 843 13.45 5.36 8.27
C ALA A 843 13.71 4.68 6.90
N LEU A 844 12.76 3.89 6.41
CA LEU A 844 12.88 3.23 5.10
C LEU A 844 12.81 4.22 3.94
N LEU A 845 12.00 5.27 4.05
CA LEU A 845 11.97 6.36 3.07
C LEU A 845 13.29 7.11 3.06
N VAL A 846 13.94 7.34 4.20
CA VAL A 846 15.28 7.94 4.26
C VAL A 846 16.31 7.07 3.52
N VAL A 847 16.23 5.74 3.66
CA VAL A 847 17.13 4.82 2.92
C VAL A 847 16.80 4.81 1.42
N ALA A 848 15.51 4.79 1.04
CA ALA A 848 15.06 4.75 -0.35
C ALA A 848 15.26 6.09 -1.09
N LEU A 849 15.13 7.21 -0.39
CA LEU A 849 15.20 8.57 -0.92
C LEU A 849 16.45 9.29 -0.43
N PHE A 850 17.53 8.54 -0.18
CA PHE A 850 18.83 9.11 0.21
C PHE A 850 19.21 10.27 -0.72
N PRO A 851 19.55 11.47 -0.18
CA PRO A 851 19.61 12.74 -0.90
C PRO A 851 20.88 12.91 -1.79
N ARG A 852 21.32 11.83 -2.45
CA ARG A 852 22.30 11.84 -3.54
C ARG A 852 21.88 10.83 -4.60
N PHE A 853 21.62 11.31 -5.80
CA PHE A 853 21.25 10.47 -6.94
C PHE A 853 22.49 10.13 -7.80
N PRO A 854 22.51 8.94 -8.43
CA PRO A 854 23.65 8.47 -9.21
C PRO A 854 23.92 9.35 -10.45
N GLN A 855 25.18 9.60 -10.78
CA GLN A 855 25.51 10.41 -11.95
C GLN A 855 25.33 9.65 -13.27
N HIS A 856 25.63 8.34 -13.23
CA HIS A 856 25.54 7.40 -14.35
C HIS A 856 24.68 6.18 -13.97
N TYR A 857 24.23 5.41 -14.95
CA TYR A 857 23.37 4.26 -14.69
C TYR A 857 24.09 3.10 -13.97
N THR A 858 25.42 3.00 -14.02
CA THR A 858 26.23 2.02 -13.25
C THR A 858 26.77 2.57 -11.92
N ASP A 859 26.51 3.85 -11.61
CA ASP A 859 27.07 4.50 -10.43
C ASP A 859 26.39 3.97 -9.16
N ASN A 860 27.18 3.30 -8.33
CA ASN A 860 26.79 2.76 -7.03
C ASN A 860 27.82 3.13 -5.95
N CYS A 861 28.55 4.24 -6.13
CA CYS A 861 29.69 4.55 -5.27
C CYS A 861 29.26 4.74 -3.81
N GLU A 862 28.24 5.54 -3.57
CA GLU A 862 27.82 5.93 -2.22
C GLU A 862 26.53 5.25 -1.79
N HIS A 863 25.60 5.01 -2.73
CA HIS A 863 24.28 4.46 -2.46
C HIS A 863 23.97 3.35 -3.46
N LEU A 864 23.53 2.20 -2.96
CA LEU A 864 23.15 1.09 -3.83
C LEU A 864 21.79 1.37 -4.47
N GLN A 865 21.72 1.37 -5.80
CA GLN A 865 20.49 1.68 -6.52
C GLN A 865 19.32 0.74 -6.18
N ALA A 866 19.59 -0.51 -5.77
CA ALA A 866 18.55 -1.45 -5.33
C ALA A 866 17.72 -0.93 -4.13
N TRP A 867 18.33 -0.15 -3.23
CA TRP A 867 17.65 0.37 -2.03
C TRP A 867 16.56 1.38 -2.36
N ARG A 868 16.60 1.95 -3.57
CA ARG A 868 15.59 2.90 -4.05
C ARG A 868 14.20 2.32 -4.08
N HIS A 869 14.04 1.01 -4.20
CA HIS A 869 12.74 0.33 -4.19
C HIS A 869 12.17 0.05 -2.80
N LEU A 870 12.92 0.34 -1.71
CA LEU A 870 12.44 0.14 -0.33
C LEU A 870 11.24 1.02 0.05
N TRP A 871 10.91 2.05 -0.75
CA TRP A 871 9.66 2.79 -0.60
C TRP A 871 8.43 1.87 -0.66
N ALA A 872 8.50 0.74 -1.38
CA ALA A 872 7.41 -0.22 -1.51
C ALA A 872 6.96 -0.80 -0.17
N LEU A 873 7.87 -0.87 0.81
CA LEU A 873 7.60 -1.29 2.18
C LEU A 873 6.87 -0.22 3.01
N CYS A 874 6.71 1.00 2.49
CA CYS A 874 6.07 2.12 3.17
C CYS A 874 4.65 2.38 2.65
N VAL A 875 4.22 1.67 1.60
CA VAL A 875 2.95 1.88 0.92
C VAL A 875 1.80 1.22 1.66
N VAL A 876 0.74 2.01 1.91
CA VAL A 876 -0.48 1.59 2.59
C VAL A 876 -1.71 1.96 1.75
N PRO A 877 -2.70 1.05 1.61
CA PRO A 877 -3.97 1.39 0.99
C PRO A 877 -4.80 2.28 1.93
N ARG A 878 -5.15 3.50 1.51
CA ARG A 878 -6.05 4.39 2.27
C ARG A 878 -7.27 4.85 1.47
N CYS A 879 -7.43 4.37 0.23
CA CYS A 879 -8.57 4.70 -0.60
C CYS A 879 -9.83 4.00 -0.10
N LEU A 880 -10.87 4.77 0.20
CA LEU A 880 -12.20 4.26 0.46
C LEU A 880 -13.06 4.46 -0.80
N VAL A 881 -13.42 3.36 -1.45
CA VAL A 881 -14.38 3.39 -2.56
C VAL A 881 -15.75 2.93 -2.08
N VAL A 882 -16.72 3.82 -2.21
CA VAL A 882 -18.13 3.53 -1.95
C VAL A 882 -18.75 2.98 -3.24
N ARG A 883 -19.36 1.80 -3.15
CA ARG A 883 -20.10 1.15 -4.25
C ARG A 883 -21.58 1.13 -3.87
N ASP A 884 -22.44 1.46 -4.82
CA ASP A 884 -23.91 1.42 -4.69
C ASP A 884 -24.42 -0.02 -4.88
#